data_AF-A0A1T1CBB2-F1
#
_entry.id   AF-A0A1T1CBB2-F1
#
_cell.length_a   1.000
_cell.length_b   1.000
_cell.length_c   1.000
_cell.angle_alpha   90.00
_cell.angle_beta   90.00
_cell.angle_gamma   90.00
#
_symmetry.space_group_name_H-M   'P 1'
#
loop_
_entity.id
_entity.type
_entity.pdbx_description
1 polymer ?
#
loop_
_entity_poly.entity_id
_entity_poly.type
_entity_poly.pdbx_seq_one_letter_code
_entity_poly.pdbx_strand_id
1 'polypeptide(L)'
;MAKGKSGRAKRRKLERDLAKGKSSSNISGKQIFNSLKYVLNDTQAKSLFNSLSKERINEVKGNLLPKTYSELRKSGNHSSKDEFAKEIIWYSNELLDYQNEINEFLNLESKFECSFLAGNYKNSSLILDEIETKICVSQWSIEKRLLIAEYETGFKKNKEVLASIILTDNDPITNLISKYQSIRIEKKLSFFKYEEIFNNLLAAYSNSKASEYLCFKLNFFKQGKYNHKGFILSIENSGSIIDKYKSFIQCVLLFISEIERDKSIESILKINLGKLLNRINDNRIINSLYAIGETPSFKINSKNEQLLNITDNYLQGKYELVLKGLESFLIDNSNCFELYEFYIKSTINLKRTFKNPFPIDSFAGKCLEDLNNIFNKNNKTENSLINAIKTYNSIGNISWSYKYFAFVYNEHASNFDSIDINRYSHLNSSYFNSANTLFLKNIDTSKIYLSKINESKPYISVDFYEQVNNIINGKSTNKISLAVEPFREILYYCQALQVSANYELALYSYQNLLASSEHKSAFESQHNLIEVVQGILNCLLNLNKLQDAVILIASYNIANPNFSNRLRSDFLLKKIIESDNEDLKKEISTPIVLHQYKSFINPNDIWIAYDEFLFSFDLDYPKEIESIIDEIDKSKTIFFKKHMQTRSF
;
A
#
# COMPACT_ATOMS: atom_id res chain seq x y z
N MET A 1 -37.10 18.30 29.58
CA MET A 1 -38.01 17.70 28.58
C MET A 1 -38.41 18.62 27.39
N ALA A 2 -38.14 19.94 27.39
CA ALA A 2 -38.58 20.85 26.31
C ALA A 2 -37.64 20.93 25.07
N LYS A 3 -36.32 20.68 25.21
CA LYS A 3 -35.35 20.77 24.08
C LYS A 3 -35.50 19.66 23.02
N GLY A 4 -36.09 18.51 23.34
CA GLY A 4 -36.28 17.40 22.39
C GLY A 4 -37.47 17.54 21.43
N LYS A 5 -38.51 18.32 21.80
CA LYS A 5 -39.72 18.51 20.98
C LYS A 5 -39.48 19.47 19.81
N SER A 6 -38.64 20.50 19.98
CA SER A 6 -38.37 21.49 18.91
C SER A 6 -37.52 20.90 17.76
N GLY A 7 -36.56 20.03 18.06
CA GLY A 7 -35.73 19.35 17.05
C GLY A 7 -36.53 18.41 16.15
N ARG A 8 -37.45 17.61 16.73
CA ARG A 8 -38.32 16.69 15.97
C ARG A 8 -39.30 17.43 15.06
N ALA A 9 -39.87 18.54 15.52
CA ALA A 9 -40.77 19.38 14.73
C ALA A 9 -40.04 20.04 13.55
N LYS A 10 -38.84 20.60 13.79
CA LYS A 10 -37.97 21.17 12.75
C LYS A 10 -37.58 20.13 11.70
N ARG A 11 -37.20 18.92 12.12
CA ARG A 11 -36.87 17.81 11.22
C ARG A 11 -38.06 17.39 10.34
N ARG A 12 -39.23 17.16 10.93
CA ARG A 12 -40.46 16.81 10.18
C ARG A 12 -40.92 17.91 9.23
N LYS A 13 -40.58 19.17 9.51
CA LYS A 13 -40.80 20.28 8.57
C LYS A 13 -39.86 20.13 7.37
N LEU A 14 -38.56 19.95 7.60
CA LEU A 14 -37.57 19.74 6.53
C LEU A 14 -37.88 18.50 5.66
N GLU A 15 -38.29 17.38 6.26
CA GLU A 15 -38.73 16.18 5.52
C GLU A 15 -39.91 16.50 4.58
N ARG A 16 -40.92 17.25 5.05
CA ARG A 16 -42.07 17.67 4.25
C ARG A 16 -41.71 18.69 3.18
N ASP A 17 -40.85 19.66 3.50
CA ASP A 17 -40.38 20.69 2.56
C ASP A 17 -39.54 20.05 1.44
N LEU A 18 -38.73 19.04 1.77
CA LEU A 18 -37.99 18.25 0.77
C LEU A 18 -38.95 17.50 -0.17
N ALA A 19 -39.95 16.81 0.39
CA ALA A 19 -40.92 16.02 -0.38
C ALA A 19 -41.85 16.87 -1.26
N LYS A 20 -42.25 18.06 -0.79
CA LYS A 20 -43.20 18.95 -1.50
C LYS A 20 -42.55 19.87 -2.53
N GLY A 21 -41.22 19.94 -2.59
CA GLY A 21 -40.50 20.87 -3.47
C GLY A 21 -40.70 22.37 -3.16
N LYS A 22 -41.49 22.70 -2.13
CA LYS A 22 -41.80 24.06 -1.70
C LYS A 22 -41.14 24.30 -0.34
N SER A 23 -40.10 25.11 -0.30
CA SER A 23 -39.63 25.70 0.94
C SER A 23 -40.24 27.09 1.11
N SER A 24 -40.73 27.39 2.32
CA SER A 24 -41.12 28.76 2.72
C SER A 24 -39.91 29.69 2.95
N SER A 25 -38.71 29.16 2.77
CA SER A 25 -37.39 29.78 2.94
C SER A 25 -36.59 29.52 1.67
N ASN A 26 -35.78 30.44 1.15
CA ASN A 26 -34.96 30.32 -0.08
C ASN A 26 -33.86 29.21 -0.07
N ILE A 27 -34.13 28.04 0.52
CA ILE A 27 -33.18 26.94 0.72
C ILE A 27 -33.50 25.85 -0.32
N SER A 28 -32.51 25.49 -1.14
CA SER A 28 -32.63 24.44 -2.17
C SER A 28 -32.91 23.06 -1.55
N GLY A 29 -33.55 22.17 -2.32
CA GLY A 29 -33.80 20.77 -1.90
C GLY A 29 -32.52 20.05 -1.49
N LYS A 30 -31.42 20.34 -2.18
CA LYS A 30 -30.06 19.89 -1.88
C LYS A 30 -29.59 20.29 -0.48
N GLN A 31 -29.74 21.55 -0.11
CA GLN A 31 -29.36 22.04 1.23
C GLN A 31 -30.24 21.40 2.32
N ILE A 32 -31.53 21.23 2.05
CA ILE A 32 -32.44 20.53 2.97
C ILE A 32 -31.99 19.07 3.15
N PHE A 33 -31.69 18.37 2.06
CA PHE A 33 -31.23 16.99 2.12
C PHE A 33 -29.95 16.83 2.93
N ASN A 34 -28.94 17.69 2.72
CA ASN A 34 -27.69 17.61 3.47
C ASN A 34 -27.90 17.84 4.97
N SER A 35 -28.80 18.75 5.33
CA SER A 35 -29.17 18.97 6.73
C SER A 35 -29.81 17.73 7.36
N LEU A 36 -30.61 16.99 6.58
CA LEU A 36 -31.26 15.75 7.01
C LEU A 36 -30.29 14.57 7.06
N LYS A 37 -29.37 14.45 6.11
CA LYS A 37 -28.38 13.36 6.00
C LYS A 37 -27.63 13.08 7.30
N TYR A 38 -27.21 14.13 8.02
CA TYR A 38 -26.47 14.00 9.28
C TYR A 38 -27.36 13.91 10.54
N VAL A 39 -28.68 14.06 10.39
CA VAL A 39 -29.65 14.03 11.51
C VAL A 39 -30.47 12.73 11.52
N LEU A 40 -30.72 12.14 10.35
CA LEU A 40 -31.51 10.92 10.23
C LEU A 40 -30.70 9.67 10.61
N ASN A 41 -31.39 8.68 11.18
CA ASN A 41 -30.88 7.31 11.32
C ASN A 41 -31.27 6.47 10.08
N ASP A 42 -30.69 5.26 9.91
CA ASP A 42 -30.87 4.43 8.69
C ASP A 42 -32.35 4.15 8.37
N THR A 43 -33.18 3.88 9.38
CA THR A 43 -34.63 3.64 9.18
C THR A 43 -35.35 4.90 8.69
N GLN A 44 -35.06 6.06 9.29
CA GLN A 44 -35.67 7.33 8.91
C GLN A 44 -35.20 7.79 7.52
N ALA A 45 -33.93 7.59 7.24
CA ALA A 45 -33.29 7.78 5.95
C ALA A 45 -34.01 7.02 4.83
N LYS A 46 -34.20 5.71 5.01
CA LYS A 46 -34.93 4.86 4.05
C LYS A 46 -36.39 5.28 3.89
N SER A 47 -37.07 5.57 5.00
CA SER A 47 -38.45 6.05 4.96
C SER A 47 -38.58 7.36 4.19
N LEU A 48 -37.63 8.28 4.33
CA LEU A 48 -37.61 9.53 3.59
C LEU A 48 -37.41 9.26 2.10
N PHE A 49 -36.40 8.46 1.72
CA PHE A 49 -36.15 8.15 0.31
C PHE A 49 -37.34 7.47 -0.37
N ASN A 50 -37.99 6.52 0.30
CA ASN A 50 -39.19 5.86 -0.22
C ASN A 50 -40.37 6.83 -0.41
N SER A 51 -40.35 7.99 0.24
CA SER A 51 -41.38 9.02 0.12
C SER A 51 -41.07 10.09 -0.94
N LEU A 52 -39.86 10.13 -1.48
CA LEU A 52 -39.45 11.11 -2.50
C LEU A 52 -39.80 10.59 -3.91
N SER A 53 -40.20 11.49 -4.81
CA SER A 53 -40.33 11.13 -6.23
C SER A 53 -38.96 10.83 -6.85
N LYS A 54 -38.94 10.10 -7.97
CA LYS A 54 -37.71 9.83 -8.71
C LYS A 54 -37.00 11.12 -9.15
N GLU A 55 -37.73 12.14 -9.60
CA GLU A 55 -37.10 13.41 -9.98
C GLU A 55 -36.42 14.07 -8.78
N ARG A 56 -37.06 14.03 -7.60
CA ARG A 56 -36.53 14.64 -6.39
C ARG A 56 -35.31 13.89 -5.85
N ILE A 57 -35.29 12.57 -5.97
CA ILE A 57 -34.12 11.75 -5.66
C ILE A 57 -32.96 12.13 -6.59
N ASN A 58 -33.21 12.25 -7.89
CA ASN A 58 -32.20 12.62 -8.87
C ASN A 58 -31.67 14.05 -8.67
N GLU A 59 -32.54 15.01 -8.32
CA GLU A 59 -32.14 16.38 -8.00
C GLU A 59 -31.16 16.43 -6.82
N VAL A 60 -31.36 15.54 -5.85
CA VAL A 60 -30.61 15.51 -4.60
C VAL A 60 -29.32 14.69 -4.71
N LYS A 61 -29.38 13.52 -5.34
CA LYS A 61 -28.23 12.62 -5.54
C LYS A 61 -27.31 13.12 -6.67
N GLY A 62 -27.86 13.85 -7.62
CA GLY A 62 -27.16 14.28 -8.83
C GLY A 62 -27.12 13.20 -9.92
N ASN A 63 -26.43 13.52 -11.02
CA ASN A 63 -26.17 12.59 -12.12
C ASN A 63 -25.03 11.63 -11.76
N LEU A 64 -25.39 10.42 -11.37
CA LEU A 64 -24.43 9.37 -10.96
C LEU A 64 -23.91 8.55 -12.15
N LEU A 65 -24.52 8.69 -13.33
CA LEU A 65 -24.15 8.00 -14.55
C LEU A 65 -23.93 9.00 -15.70
N PRO A 66 -23.03 9.99 -15.54
CA PRO A 66 -22.84 11.02 -16.55
C PRO A 66 -22.32 10.40 -17.86
N LYS A 67 -22.87 10.85 -18.99
CA LYS A 67 -22.50 10.35 -20.32
C LYS A 67 -21.49 11.24 -21.03
N THR A 68 -21.24 12.43 -20.52
CA THR A 68 -20.24 13.38 -21.04
C THR A 68 -19.40 13.96 -19.90
N TYR A 69 -18.20 14.45 -20.21
CA TYR A 69 -17.37 15.16 -19.22
C TYR A 69 -18.11 16.35 -18.60
N SER A 70 -18.90 17.06 -19.41
CA SER A 70 -19.67 18.22 -18.97
C SER A 70 -20.75 17.88 -17.95
N GLU A 71 -21.24 16.64 -17.88
CA GLU A 71 -22.25 16.24 -16.90
C GLU A 71 -21.64 15.87 -15.53
N LEU A 72 -20.33 15.63 -15.47
CA LEU A 72 -19.64 15.21 -14.26
C LEU A 72 -19.70 16.34 -13.22
N ARG A 73 -20.10 16.01 -11.99
CA ARG A 73 -20.18 16.92 -10.83
C ARG A 73 -21.14 18.12 -10.92
N LYS A 74 -21.77 18.41 -12.07
CA LYS A 74 -22.71 19.56 -12.25
C LYS A 74 -23.88 19.63 -11.27
N SER A 75 -24.24 18.50 -10.65
CA SER A 75 -25.39 18.40 -9.75
C SER A 75 -25.02 18.06 -8.30
N GLY A 76 -23.73 18.01 -7.97
CA GLY A 76 -23.26 17.56 -6.67
C GLY A 76 -23.50 18.50 -5.49
N ASN A 77 -23.39 17.96 -4.28
CA ASN A 77 -23.50 18.69 -3.02
C ASN A 77 -22.15 18.77 -2.31
N HIS A 78 -21.75 19.97 -1.88
CA HIS A 78 -20.44 20.22 -1.25
C HIS A 78 -20.47 20.48 0.26
N SER A 79 -21.59 20.24 0.95
CA SER A 79 -21.61 20.44 2.41
C SER A 79 -21.19 19.16 3.14
N SER A 80 -20.03 19.21 3.78
CA SER A 80 -19.52 18.13 4.62
C SER A 80 -19.60 18.49 6.10
N LYS A 81 -20.01 17.52 6.93
CA LYS A 81 -19.75 17.55 8.38
C LYS A 81 -18.59 16.65 8.81
N ASP A 82 -17.95 15.98 7.85
CA ASP A 82 -16.84 15.06 8.10
C ASP A 82 -17.19 13.91 9.07
N GLU A 83 -18.43 13.44 9.01
CA GLU A 83 -18.91 12.33 9.83
C GLU A 83 -18.74 11.00 9.06
N PHE A 84 -17.58 10.36 9.16
CA PHE A 84 -17.24 9.15 8.41
C PHE A 84 -18.28 8.03 8.58
N ALA A 85 -18.76 7.80 9.81
CA ALA A 85 -19.82 6.85 10.11
C ALA A 85 -21.12 7.08 9.29
N LYS A 86 -21.53 8.35 9.11
CA LYS A 86 -22.72 8.71 8.32
C LYS A 86 -22.47 8.53 6.83
N GLU A 87 -21.28 8.89 6.35
CA GLU A 87 -20.90 8.67 4.96
C GLU A 87 -20.90 7.18 4.62
N ILE A 88 -20.38 6.30 5.49
CA ILE A 88 -20.42 4.85 5.28
C ILE A 88 -21.84 4.35 5.06
N ILE A 89 -22.77 4.71 5.94
CA ILE A 89 -24.18 4.31 5.86
C ILE A 89 -24.78 4.79 4.54
N TRP A 90 -24.48 6.03 4.14
CA TRP A 90 -25.05 6.60 2.94
C TRP A 90 -24.51 6.01 1.66
N TYR A 91 -23.20 5.93 1.53
CA TYR A 91 -22.56 5.28 0.40
C TYR A 91 -23.05 3.85 0.25
N SER A 92 -23.14 3.08 1.33
CA SER A 92 -23.55 1.69 1.25
C SER A 92 -24.98 1.52 0.74
N ASN A 93 -25.91 2.40 1.11
CA ASN A 93 -27.27 2.37 0.56
C ASN A 93 -27.29 2.80 -0.93
N GLU A 94 -26.52 3.83 -1.30
CA GLU A 94 -26.49 4.31 -2.68
C GLU A 94 -25.80 3.33 -3.64
N LEU A 95 -24.72 2.69 -3.21
CA LEU A 95 -24.00 1.68 -4.00
C LEU A 95 -24.87 0.45 -4.28
N LEU A 96 -25.79 0.09 -3.38
CA LEU A 96 -26.76 -0.99 -3.61
C LEU A 96 -27.70 -0.69 -4.78
N ASP A 97 -28.12 0.58 -4.92
CA ASP A 97 -29.00 1.00 -6.01
C ASP A 97 -28.34 0.83 -7.40
N TYR A 98 -27.00 0.81 -7.46
CA TYR A 98 -26.20 0.74 -8.68
C TYR A 98 -25.26 -0.49 -8.72
N GLN A 99 -25.64 -1.56 -8.03
CA GLN A 99 -24.81 -2.76 -7.90
C GLN A 99 -24.43 -3.38 -9.27
N ASN A 100 -25.32 -3.29 -10.27
CA ASN A 100 -25.09 -3.89 -11.59
C ASN A 100 -24.01 -3.14 -12.35
N GLU A 101 -24.08 -1.81 -12.34
CA GLU A 101 -23.12 -0.91 -12.94
C GLU A 101 -21.75 -1.05 -12.28
N ILE A 102 -21.71 -1.17 -10.95
CA ILE A 102 -20.46 -1.37 -10.20
C ILE A 102 -19.84 -2.72 -10.56
N ASN A 103 -20.63 -3.80 -10.64
CA ASN A 103 -20.12 -5.12 -11.00
C ASN A 103 -19.58 -5.17 -12.43
N GLU A 104 -20.27 -4.55 -13.38
CA GLU A 104 -19.79 -4.44 -14.76
C GLU A 104 -18.50 -3.61 -14.81
N PHE A 105 -18.44 -2.50 -14.06
CA PHE A 105 -17.23 -1.68 -13.94
C PHE A 105 -16.05 -2.48 -13.39
N LEU A 106 -16.22 -3.25 -12.31
CA LEU A 106 -15.16 -4.05 -11.72
C LEU A 106 -14.57 -5.09 -12.69
N ASN A 107 -15.45 -5.72 -13.48
CA ASN A 107 -15.03 -6.67 -14.52
C ASN A 107 -14.23 -5.98 -15.63
N LEU A 108 -14.71 -4.84 -16.13
CA LEU A 108 -14.03 -4.07 -17.17
C LEU A 108 -12.74 -3.41 -16.66
N GLU A 109 -12.72 -2.92 -15.41
CA GLU A 109 -11.52 -2.37 -14.76
C GLU A 109 -10.41 -3.41 -14.71
N SER A 110 -10.71 -4.65 -14.30
CA SER A 110 -9.74 -5.74 -14.27
C SER A 110 -9.14 -6.03 -15.65
N LYS A 111 -9.99 -6.08 -16.70
CA LYS A 111 -9.54 -6.27 -18.10
C LYS A 111 -8.68 -5.10 -18.57
N PHE A 112 -9.10 -3.88 -18.27
CA PHE A 112 -8.34 -2.67 -18.57
C PHE A 112 -6.96 -2.71 -17.93
N GLU A 113 -6.88 -3.04 -16.63
CA GLU A 113 -5.63 -3.12 -15.87
C GLU A 113 -4.68 -4.15 -16.47
N CYS A 114 -5.14 -5.38 -16.74
CA CYS A 114 -4.31 -6.40 -17.38
C CYS A 114 -3.78 -5.93 -18.73
N SER A 115 -4.66 -5.44 -19.61
CA SER A 115 -4.29 -4.96 -20.95
C SER A 115 -3.29 -3.81 -20.88
N PHE A 116 -3.50 -2.86 -19.96
CA PHE A 116 -2.68 -1.68 -19.83
C PHE A 116 -1.29 -2.01 -19.27
N LEU A 117 -1.24 -2.85 -18.22
CA LEU A 117 0.01 -3.27 -17.60
C LEU A 117 0.88 -4.07 -18.56
N ALA A 118 0.29 -4.93 -19.39
CA ALA A 118 0.97 -5.69 -20.44
C ALA A 118 1.41 -4.84 -21.65
N GLY A 119 1.05 -3.55 -21.70
CA GLY A 119 1.42 -2.64 -22.79
C GLY A 119 0.50 -2.67 -24.01
N ASN A 120 -0.66 -3.33 -23.92
CA ASN A 120 -1.67 -3.34 -24.99
C ASN A 120 -2.58 -2.11 -24.89
N TYR A 121 -2.04 -0.94 -25.18
CA TYR A 121 -2.72 0.35 -25.00
C TYR A 121 -3.95 0.54 -25.91
N LYS A 122 -3.91 -0.01 -27.13
CA LYS A 122 -5.05 0.03 -28.06
C LYS A 122 -6.27 -0.69 -27.49
N ASN A 123 -6.07 -1.91 -27.00
CA ASN A 123 -7.15 -2.66 -26.37
C ASN A 123 -7.61 -2.01 -25.06
N SER A 124 -6.69 -1.44 -24.28
CA SER A 124 -7.05 -0.64 -23.09
C SER A 124 -7.95 0.54 -23.46
N SER A 125 -7.71 1.22 -24.59
CA SER A 125 -8.58 2.29 -25.07
C SER A 125 -9.98 1.79 -25.42
N LEU A 126 -10.09 0.65 -26.11
CA LEU A 126 -11.38 0.05 -26.47
C LEU A 126 -12.20 -0.34 -25.22
N ILE A 127 -11.55 -0.93 -24.22
CA ILE A 127 -12.20 -1.26 -22.94
C ILE A 127 -12.63 0.01 -22.21
N LEU A 128 -11.82 1.08 -22.25
CA LEU A 128 -12.18 2.36 -21.65
C LEU A 128 -13.40 2.99 -22.34
N ASP A 129 -13.48 2.91 -23.67
CA ASP A 129 -14.65 3.37 -24.43
C ASP A 129 -15.90 2.56 -24.08
N GLU A 130 -15.76 1.26 -23.87
CA GLU A 130 -16.84 0.38 -23.40
C GLU A 130 -17.34 0.79 -22.01
N ILE A 131 -16.44 1.09 -21.07
CA ILE A 131 -16.79 1.59 -19.72
C ILE A 131 -17.58 2.90 -19.83
N GLU A 132 -17.06 3.88 -20.58
CA GLU A 132 -17.71 5.19 -20.69
C GLU A 132 -19.08 5.12 -21.36
N THR A 133 -19.22 4.28 -22.38
CA THR A 133 -20.47 4.13 -23.14
C THR A 133 -21.52 3.35 -22.34
N LYS A 134 -21.17 2.15 -21.86
CA LYS A 134 -22.11 1.27 -21.16
C LYS A 134 -22.48 1.80 -19.78
N ILE A 135 -21.49 2.33 -19.05
CA ILE A 135 -21.66 2.71 -17.65
C ILE A 135 -21.74 4.23 -17.57
N CYS A 136 -20.60 4.91 -17.50
CA CYS A 136 -20.52 6.37 -17.42
C CYS A 136 -19.08 6.86 -17.55
N VAL A 137 -18.97 8.14 -17.88
CA VAL A 137 -17.76 8.93 -17.73
C VAL A 137 -17.47 9.16 -16.24
N SER A 138 -16.20 9.19 -15.85
CA SER A 138 -15.79 9.39 -14.46
C SER A 138 -14.46 10.13 -14.36
N GLN A 139 -14.10 10.62 -13.17
CA GLN A 139 -12.75 11.14 -12.94
C GLN A 139 -11.70 10.03 -13.10
N TRP A 140 -12.04 8.79 -12.73
CA TRP A 140 -11.22 7.62 -13.02
C TRP A 140 -11.01 7.44 -14.54
N SER A 141 -12.06 7.53 -15.36
CA SER A 141 -11.93 7.31 -16.80
C SER A 141 -11.11 8.41 -17.47
N ILE A 142 -11.23 9.66 -17.02
CA ILE A 142 -10.36 10.77 -17.41
C ILE A 142 -8.89 10.45 -17.13
N GLU A 143 -8.57 9.99 -15.91
CA GLU A 143 -7.20 9.62 -15.55
C GLU A 143 -6.64 8.55 -16.49
N LYS A 144 -7.46 7.52 -16.79
CA LYS A 144 -7.05 6.42 -17.67
C LYS A 144 -6.90 6.85 -19.12
N ARG A 145 -7.71 7.80 -19.58
CA ARG A 145 -7.60 8.41 -20.92
C ARG A 145 -6.29 9.18 -21.08
N LEU A 146 -5.94 10.01 -20.09
CA LEU A 146 -4.66 10.75 -20.05
C LEU A 146 -3.48 9.79 -19.99
N LEU A 147 -3.60 8.72 -19.20
CA LEU A 147 -2.59 7.69 -19.03
C LEU A 147 -2.34 6.93 -20.35
N ILE A 148 -3.38 6.48 -21.05
CA ILE A 148 -3.24 5.87 -22.39
C ILE A 148 -2.59 6.84 -23.36
N ALA A 149 -3.05 8.09 -23.41
CA ALA A 149 -2.53 9.09 -24.34
C ALA A 149 -1.03 9.32 -24.19
N GLU A 150 -0.53 9.46 -22.96
CA GLU A 150 0.89 9.58 -22.67
C GLU A 150 1.66 8.30 -23.04
N TYR A 151 1.10 7.13 -22.73
CA TYR A 151 1.83 5.88 -22.88
C TYR A 151 1.87 5.33 -24.29
N GLU A 152 0.79 5.49 -25.05
CA GLU A 152 0.68 5.08 -26.44
C GLU A 152 1.31 6.10 -27.41
N THR A 153 0.99 7.39 -27.26
CA THR A 153 1.31 8.42 -28.27
C THR A 153 2.27 9.51 -27.75
N GLY A 154 2.38 9.67 -26.42
CA GLY A 154 3.31 10.60 -25.78
C GLY A 154 2.71 11.93 -25.34
N PHE A 155 3.59 12.79 -24.82
CA PHE A 155 3.26 14.06 -24.17
C PHE A 155 2.27 14.95 -24.94
N LYS A 156 2.46 15.11 -26.26
CA LYS A 156 1.58 15.96 -27.07
C LYS A 156 0.12 15.48 -26.99
N LYS A 157 -0.10 14.17 -27.11
CA LYS A 157 -1.44 13.60 -27.08
C LYS A 157 -2.09 13.71 -25.70
N ASN A 158 -1.31 13.53 -24.64
CA ASN A 158 -1.76 13.78 -23.26
C ASN A 158 -2.28 15.23 -23.11
N LYS A 159 -1.55 16.23 -23.62
CA LYS A 159 -1.99 17.64 -23.58
C LYS A 159 -3.21 17.94 -24.46
N GLU A 160 -3.32 17.32 -25.63
CA GLU A 160 -4.53 17.41 -26.47
C GLU A 160 -5.77 16.87 -25.74
N VAL A 161 -5.65 15.69 -25.11
CA VAL A 161 -6.74 15.09 -24.33
C VAL A 161 -7.11 15.99 -23.15
N LEU A 162 -6.12 16.48 -22.39
CA LEU A 162 -6.37 17.42 -21.29
C LEU A 162 -7.10 18.67 -21.78
N ALA A 163 -6.67 19.26 -22.89
CA ALA A 163 -7.32 20.43 -23.47
C ALA A 163 -8.78 20.13 -23.84
N SER A 164 -9.06 18.98 -24.46
CA SER A 164 -10.43 18.57 -24.80
C SER A 164 -11.34 18.44 -23.58
N ILE A 165 -10.77 18.06 -22.43
CA ILE A 165 -11.50 17.99 -21.15
C ILE A 165 -11.68 19.39 -20.58
N ILE A 166 -10.61 20.19 -20.43
CA ILE A 166 -10.71 21.51 -19.79
C ILE A 166 -11.57 22.51 -20.59
N LEU A 167 -11.58 22.39 -21.93
CA LEU A 167 -12.39 23.25 -22.80
C LEU A 167 -13.89 22.91 -22.75
N THR A 168 -14.28 21.77 -22.18
CA THR A 168 -15.69 21.51 -21.86
C THR A 168 -16.09 22.29 -20.60
N ASP A 169 -17.35 22.73 -20.54
CA ASP A 169 -17.94 23.40 -19.38
C ASP A 169 -18.09 22.41 -18.21
N ASN A 170 -16.96 22.05 -17.60
CA ASN A 170 -16.82 21.09 -16.53
C ASN A 170 -16.79 21.76 -15.16
N ASP A 171 -17.07 20.95 -14.13
CA ASP A 171 -16.85 21.35 -12.75
C ASP A 171 -15.37 21.73 -12.48
N PRO A 172 -15.09 22.81 -11.72
CA PRO A 172 -13.73 23.24 -11.40
C PRO A 172 -12.87 22.18 -10.71
N ILE A 173 -13.45 21.31 -9.87
CA ILE A 173 -12.72 20.23 -9.19
C ILE A 173 -12.27 19.20 -10.23
N THR A 174 -13.15 18.84 -11.18
CA THR A 174 -12.78 17.96 -12.30
C THR A 174 -11.63 18.54 -13.12
N ASN A 175 -11.68 19.82 -13.46
CA ASN A 175 -10.61 20.48 -14.22
C ASN A 175 -9.29 20.51 -13.44
N LEU A 176 -9.35 20.82 -12.13
CA LEU A 176 -8.18 20.84 -11.26
C LEU A 176 -7.53 19.45 -11.18
N ILE A 177 -8.31 18.42 -10.85
CA ILE A 177 -7.81 17.05 -10.71
C ILE A 177 -7.21 16.57 -12.04
N SER A 178 -7.92 16.79 -13.16
CA SER A 178 -7.46 16.36 -14.49
C SER A 178 -6.14 17.01 -14.90
N LYS A 179 -5.95 18.30 -14.58
CA LYS A 179 -4.69 19.02 -14.83
C LYS A 179 -3.52 18.35 -14.11
N TYR A 180 -3.66 18.10 -12.82
CA TYR A 180 -2.56 17.52 -12.03
C TYR A 180 -2.35 16.02 -12.30
N GLN A 181 -3.40 15.27 -12.67
CA GLN A 181 -3.25 13.92 -13.19
C GLN A 181 -2.42 13.89 -14.48
N SER A 182 -2.72 14.78 -15.44
CA SER A 182 -1.94 14.90 -16.69
C SER A 182 -0.46 15.15 -16.43
N ILE A 183 -0.13 16.03 -15.47
CA ILE A 183 1.27 16.33 -15.07
C ILE A 183 1.91 15.12 -14.41
N ARG A 184 1.23 14.46 -13.45
CA ARG A 184 1.73 13.28 -12.74
C ARG A 184 2.16 12.16 -13.69
N ILE A 185 1.36 11.96 -14.74
CA ILE A 185 1.48 10.88 -15.72
C ILE A 185 2.68 11.05 -16.66
N GLU A 186 3.19 12.28 -16.86
CA GLU A 186 4.24 12.59 -17.84
C GLU A 186 5.47 11.69 -17.67
N LYS A 187 5.87 10.98 -18.73
CA LYS A 187 6.98 10.01 -18.69
C LYS A 187 8.32 10.65 -18.33
N LYS A 188 8.57 11.86 -18.84
CA LYS A 188 9.84 12.58 -18.68
C LYS A 188 9.93 13.38 -17.38
N LEU A 189 8.82 13.54 -16.66
CA LEU A 189 8.80 14.27 -15.39
C LEU A 189 9.13 13.31 -14.24
N SER A 190 10.22 13.57 -13.51
CA SER A 190 10.56 12.78 -12.32
C SER A 190 9.47 12.90 -11.25
N PHE A 191 9.36 11.88 -10.39
CA PHE A 191 8.42 11.94 -9.26
C PHE A 191 8.71 13.13 -8.34
N PHE A 192 9.98 13.37 -7.99
CA PHE A 192 10.35 14.49 -7.12
C PHE A 192 9.99 15.85 -7.72
N LYS A 193 10.10 16.03 -9.05
CA LYS A 193 9.68 17.27 -9.68
C LYS A 193 8.16 17.44 -9.68
N TYR A 194 7.41 16.35 -9.90
CA TYR A 194 5.96 16.36 -9.72
C TYR A 194 5.58 16.72 -8.28
N GLU A 195 6.29 16.15 -7.29
CA GLU A 195 6.03 16.42 -5.88
C GLU A 195 6.27 17.89 -5.53
N GLU A 196 7.31 18.53 -6.05
CA GLU A 196 7.55 19.97 -5.92
C GLU A 196 6.36 20.79 -6.47
N ILE A 197 5.91 20.48 -7.69
CA ILE A 197 4.75 21.13 -8.33
C ILE A 197 3.49 20.95 -7.47
N PHE A 198 3.29 19.74 -6.96
CA PHE A 198 2.13 19.40 -6.13
C PHE A 198 2.18 20.07 -4.76
N ASN A 199 3.35 20.19 -4.14
CA ASN A 199 3.51 20.89 -2.86
C ASN A 199 3.18 22.40 -3.01
N ASN A 200 3.51 23.01 -4.15
CA ASN A 200 3.11 24.38 -4.44
C ASN A 200 1.59 24.53 -4.57
N LEU A 201 0.89 23.52 -5.12
CA LEU A 201 -0.58 23.48 -5.09
C LEU A 201 -1.08 23.39 -3.64
N LEU A 202 -0.55 22.45 -2.85
CA LEU A 202 -0.99 22.25 -1.46
C LEU A 202 -0.77 23.47 -0.58
N ALA A 203 0.28 24.26 -0.83
CA ALA A 203 0.53 25.51 -0.11
C ALA A 203 -0.65 26.51 -0.22
N ALA A 204 -1.37 26.51 -1.35
CA ALA A 204 -2.57 27.34 -1.52
C ALA A 204 -3.79 26.86 -0.68
N TYR A 205 -3.72 25.64 -0.13
CA TYR A 205 -4.77 25.00 0.66
C TYR A 205 -4.28 24.59 2.06
N SER A 206 -3.20 25.19 2.55
CA SER A 206 -2.54 24.83 3.82
C SER A 206 -3.54 24.70 4.98
N ASN A 207 -3.44 23.62 5.76
CA ASN A 207 -4.28 23.34 6.94
C ASN A 207 -5.78 23.19 6.68
N SER A 208 -6.20 22.78 5.48
CA SER A 208 -7.60 22.54 5.14
C SER A 208 -7.89 21.06 4.89
N LYS A 209 -9.13 20.61 5.15
CA LYS A 209 -9.59 19.26 4.74
C LYS A 209 -9.44 19.03 3.22
N ALA A 210 -9.38 20.12 2.45
CA ALA A 210 -9.13 20.07 1.02
C ALA A 210 -7.71 19.63 0.66
N SER A 211 -6.68 19.91 1.48
CA SER A 211 -5.33 19.41 1.21
C SER A 211 -5.28 17.89 1.30
N GLU A 212 -5.93 17.30 2.32
CA GLU A 212 -6.05 15.83 2.43
C GLU A 212 -6.83 15.23 1.25
N TYR A 213 -7.91 15.87 0.81
CA TYR A 213 -8.64 15.44 -0.39
C TYR A 213 -7.76 15.48 -1.66
N LEU A 214 -6.98 16.54 -1.86
CA LEU A 214 -6.07 16.64 -2.99
C LEU A 214 -4.97 15.58 -2.92
N CYS A 215 -4.36 15.34 -1.75
CA CYS A 215 -3.42 14.23 -1.57
C CYS A 215 -4.07 12.90 -1.93
N PHE A 216 -5.28 12.64 -1.43
CA PHE A 216 -6.00 11.40 -1.68
C PHE A 216 -6.21 11.11 -3.18
N LYS A 217 -6.48 12.13 -4.00
CA LYS A 217 -6.72 11.99 -5.44
C LYS A 217 -5.44 12.05 -6.29
N LEU A 218 -4.49 12.90 -5.92
CA LEU A 218 -3.37 13.28 -6.79
C LEU A 218 -2.03 12.72 -6.33
N ASN A 219 -1.84 12.42 -5.05
CA ASN A 219 -0.58 11.90 -4.52
C ASN A 219 -0.82 11.00 -3.30
N PHE A 220 -1.59 9.93 -3.51
CA PHE A 220 -2.12 9.10 -2.42
C PHE A 220 -1.03 8.55 -1.50
N PHE A 221 0.09 8.13 -2.09
CA PHE A 221 1.21 7.47 -1.41
C PHE A 221 2.12 8.43 -0.63
N LYS A 222 1.92 9.75 -0.75
CA LYS A 222 2.73 10.77 -0.06
C LYS A 222 2.57 10.73 1.46
N GLN A 223 1.37 10.43 1.94
CA GLN A 223 1.05 10.50 3.36
C GLN A 223 0.43 9.19 3.85
N GLY A 224 0.90 8.71 5.00
CA GLY A 224 0.39 7.51 5.66
C GLY A 224 -0.81 7.76 6.57
N LYS A 225 -1.45 8.94 6.52
CA LYS A 225 -2.61 9.27 7.36
C LYS A 225 -3.62 10.13 6.61
N TYR A 226 -4.90 9.80 6.78
CA TYR A 226 -6.04 10.57 6.26
C TYR A 226 -7.09 10.69 7.35
N ASN A 227 -7.12 11.82 8.06
CA ASN A 227 -8.01 12.00 9.21
C ASN A 227 -9.45 12.33 8.77
N HIS A 228 -9.61 13.05 7.67
CA HIS A 228 -10.89 13.62 7.25
C HIS A 228 -11.61 12.75 6.21
N LYS A 229 -11.73 11.43 6.49
CA LYS A 229 -12.34 10.46 5.56
C LYS A 229 -13.81 10.79 5.26
N GLY A 230 -14.54 11.34 6.24
CA GLY A 230 -15.91 11.80 6.03
C GLY A 230 -15.99 12.99 5.07
N PHE A 231 -15.00 13.87 5.11
CA PHE A 231 -14.87 14.98 4.16
C PHE A 231 -14.55 14.49 2.75
N ILE A 232 -13.60 13.56 2.61
CA ILE A 232 -13.24 12.95 1.31
C ILE A 232 -14.48 12.33 0.65
N LEU A 233 -15.22 11.48 1.36
CA LEU A 233 -16.45 10.88 0.85
C LEU A 233 -17.54 11.93 0.62
N SER A 234 -17.60 12.98 1.42
CA SER A 234 -18.59 14.04 1.24
C SER A 234 -18.41 14.77 -0.10
N ILE A 235 -17.17 15.14 -0.46
CA ILE A 235 -16.86 15.79 -1.75
C ILE A 235 -17.18 14.86 -2.92
N GLU A 236 -16.84 13.57 -2.79
CA GLU A 236 -17.08 12.57 -3.83
C GLU A 236 -18.56 12.28 -4.07
N ASN A 237 -19.48 12.77 -3.22
CA ASN A 237 -20.92 12.68 -3.50
C ASN A 237 -21.33 13.40 -4.80
N SER A 238 -20.51 14.33 -5.28
CA SER A 238 -20.72 14.99 -6.57
C SER A 238 -20.25 14.14 -7.77
N GLY A 239 -19.41 13.13 -7.55
CA GLY A 239 -18.84 12.31 -8.62
C GLY A 239 -19.80 11.27 -9.20
N SER A 240 -19.30 10.57 -10.22
CA SER A 240 -19.98 9.41 -10.81
C SER A 240 -20.08 8.26 -9.79
N ILE A 241 -20.91 7.25 -10.07
CA ILE A 241 -20.98 6.04 -9.24
C ILE A 241 -19.65 5.31 -9.17
N ILE A 242 -18.85 5.34 -10.26
CA ILE A 242 -17.50 4.76 -10.31
C ILE A 242 -16.59 5.47 -9.29
N ASP A 243 -16.55 6.81 -9.34
CA ASP A 243 -15.71 7.62 -8.45
C ASP A 243 -16.11 7.47 -6.98
N LYS A 244 -17.42 7.41 -6.71
CA LYS A 244 -17.99 7.16 -5.39
C LYS A 244 -17.54 5.81 -4.86
N TYR A 245 -17.72 4.75 -5.64
CA TYR A 245 -17.36 3.40 -5.25
C TYR A 245 -15.86 3.26 -4.97
N LYS A 246 -15.00 3.76 -5.87
CA LYS A 246 -13.53 3.74 -5.71
C LYS A 246 -13.11 4.49 -4.44
N SER A 247 -13.69 5.66 -4.18
CA SER A 247 -13.36 6.46 -2.98
C SER A 247 -13.87 5.80 -1.70
N PHE A 248 -15.08 5.22 -1.73
CA PHE A 248 -15.66 4.47 -0.61
C PHE A 248 -14.77 3.30 -0.21
N ILE A 249 -14.48 2.39 -1.15
CA ILE A 249 -13.68 1.21 -0.82
C ILE A 249 -12.28 1.61 -0.34
N GLN A 250 -11.65 2.61 -0.97
CA GLN A 250 -10.34 3.09 -0.56
C GLN A 250 -10.33 3.65 0.88
N CYS A 251 -11.35 4.43 1.27
CA CYS A 251 -11.52 4.92 2.65
C CYS A 251 -11.80 3.79 3.66
N VAL A 252 -12.55 2.75 3.26
CA VAL A 252 -12.79 1.56 4.10
C VAL A 252 -11.48 0.82 4.37
N LEU A 253 -10.70 0.54 3.31
CA LEU A 253 -9.44 -0.19 3.44
C LEU A 253 -8.42 0.62 4.27
N LEU A 254 -8.40 1.95 4.11
CA LEU A 254 -7.56 2.83 4.91
C LEU A 254 -7.89 2.68 6.40
N PHE A 255 -9.16 2.81 6.76
CA PHE A 255 -9.62 2.68 8.15
C PHE A 255 -9.28 1.32 8.76
N ILE A 256 -9.48 0.22 8.03
CA ILE A 256 -9.19 -1.13 8.55
C ILE A 256 -7.68 -1.35 8.75
N SER A 257 -6.87 -0.63 7.98
CA SER A 257 -5.40 -0.66 8.04
C SER A 257 -4.81 0.28 9.09
N GLU A 258 -5.63 1.09 9.76
CA GLU A 258 -5.15 1.90 10.89
C GLU A 258 -4.68 0.99 12.03
N ILE A 259 -3.57 1.38 12.66
CA ILE A 259 -3.02 0.67 13.82
C ILE A 259 -4.00 0.77 15.00
N GLU A 260 -4.58 1.96 15.21
CA GLU A 260 -5.64 2.21 16.18
C GLU A 260 -6.97 2.46 15.49
N ARG A 261 -8.01 1.69 15.86
CA ARG A 261 -9.33 1.74 15.21
C ARG A 261 -10.45 2.08 16.18
N ASP A 262 -11.36 2.95 15.74
CA ASP A 262 -12.61 3.23 16.45
C ASP A 262 -13.59 2.05 16.32
N LYS A 263 -13.84 1.35 17.43
CA LYS A 263 -14.76 0.20 17.49
C LYS A 263 -16.20 0.52 17.04
N SER A 264 -16.65 1.76 17.22
CA SER A 264 -17.98 2.19 16.79
C SER A 264 -18.08 2.26 15.26
N ILE A 265 -17.04 2.78 14.60
CA ILE A 265 -16.94 2.81 13.14
C ILE A 265 -16.76 1.39 12.59
N GLU A 266 -15.95 0.55 13.24
CA GLU A 266 -15.78 -0.86 12.87
C GLU A 266 -17.13 -1.62 12.86
N SER A 267 -17.96 -1.39 13.88
CA SER A 267 -19.31 -1.97 13.96
C SER A 267 -20.24 -1.50 12.84
N ILE A 268 -20.14 -0.22 12.46
CA ILE A 268 -20.91 0.36 11.35
C ILE A 268 -20.44 -0.23 10.01
N LEU A 269 -19.13 -0.40 9.82
CA LEU A 269 -18.57 -1.04 8.64
C LEU A 269 -19.03 -2.48 8.51
N LYS A 270 -18.95 -3.28 9.59
CA LYS A 270 -19.45 -4.66 9.61
C LYS A 270 -20.88 -4.77 9.05
N ILE A 271 -21.79 -3.96 9.57
CA ILE A 271 -23.21 -3.99 9.14
C ILE A 271 -23.33 -3.61 7.67
N ASN A 272 -22.65 -2.55 7.24
CA ASN A 272 -22.85 -2.01 5.90
C ASN A 272 -22.10 -2.78 4.81
N LEU A 273 -20.88 -3.26 5.07
CA LEU A 273 -20.19 -4.20 4.19
C LEU A 273 -20.93 -5.52 4.07
N GLY A 274 -21.55 -6.00 5.16
CA GLY A 274 -22.42 -7.18 5.13
C GLY A 274 -23.62 -7.03 4.18
N LYS A 275 -24.18 -5.82 4.05
CA LYS A 275 -25.24 -5.52 3.06
C LYS A 275 -24.71 -5.62 1.61
N LEU A 276 -23.47 -5.18 1.39
CA LEU A 276 -22.85 -5.13 0.05
C LEU A 276 -22.31 -6.49 -0.42
N LEU A 277 -21.90 -7.37 0.51
CA LEU A 277 -21.19 -8.62 0.25
C LEU A 277 -21.76 -9.48 -0.88
N ASN A 278 -23.09 -9.64 -0.96
CA ASN A 278 -23.75 -10.50 -1.95
C ASN A 278 -24.27 -9.72 -3.17
N ARG A 279 -23.99 -8.42 -3.23
CA ARG A 279 -24.50 -7.50 -4.26
C ARG A 279 -23.38 -6.93 -5.12
N ILE A 280 -22.20 -6.73 -4.54
CA ILE A 280 -21.01 -6.23 -5.22
C ILE A 280 -19.92 -7.30 -5.19
N ASN A 281 -19.48 -7.74 -6.37
CA ASN A 281 -18.50 -8.79 -6.59
C ASN A 281 -17.07 -8.27 -6.44
N ASP A 282 -16.72 -7.82 -5.22
CA ASP A 282 -15.40 -7.29 -4.91
C ASP A 282 -14.78 -8.01 -3.70
N ASN A 283 -13.66 -8.69 -3.94
CA ASN A 283 -12.92 -9.42 -2.92
C ASN A 283 -12.39 -8.51 -1.80
N ARG A 284 -12.21 -7.20 -2.06
CA ARG A 284 -11.80 -6.25 -1.02
C ARG A 284 -12.87 -6.10 0.08
N ILE A 285 -14.15 -6.31 -0.24
CA ILE A 285 -15.25 -6.35 0.76
C ILE A 285 -15.11 -7.59 1.65
N ILE A 286 -14.84 -8.75 1.04
CA ILE A 286 -14.62 -10.01 1.74
C ILE A 286 -13.40 -9.90 2.66
N ASN A 287 -12.27 -9.44 2.13
CA ASN A 287 -11.03 -9.23 2.87
C ASN A 287 -11.25 -8.27 4.05
N SER A 288 -11.99 -7.18 3.83
CA SER A 288 -12.33 -6.21 4.87
C SER A 288 -13.15 -6.82 6.01
N LEU A 289 -14.16 -7.62 5.69
CA LEU A 289 -15.00 -8.31 6.68
C LEU A 289 -14.17 -9.32 7.50
N TYR A 290 -13.30 -10.09 6.85
CA TYR A 290 -12.34 -10.97 7.54
C TYR A 290 -11.40 -10.20 8.48
N ALA A 291 -10.85 -9.08 8.04
CA ALA A 291 -9.92 -8.27 8.83
C ALA A 291 -10.55 -7.60 10.08
N ILE A 292 -11.88 -7.47 10.12
CA ILE A 292 -12.62 -6.99 11.30
C ILE A 292 -13.19 -8.13 12.17
N GLY A 293 -12.95 -9.39 11.79
CA GLY A 293 -13.29 -10.58 12.57
C GLY A 293 -14.55 -11.32 12.11
N GLU A 294 -15.15 -10.95 10.98
CA GLU A 294 -16.26 -11.68 10.39
C GLU A 294 -15.78 -12.85 9.54
N THR A 295 -16.69 -13.75 9.18
CA THR A 295 -16.38 -14.98 8.44
C THR A 295 -17.28 -15.17 7.21
N PRO A 296 -17.36 -14.17 6.31
CA PRO A 296 -18.24 -14.24 5.13
C PRO A 296 -17.89 -15.43 4.24
N SER A 297 -18.89 -16.07 3.63
CA SER A 297 -18.65 -17.14 2.65
C SER A 297 -18.02 -16.56 1.37
N PHE A 298 -17.09 -17.31 0.77
CA PHE A 298 -16.51 -17.02 -0.53
C PHE A 298 -16.19 -18.34 -1.24
N LYS A 299 -15.98 -18.28 -2.56
CA LYS A 299 -15.61 -19.44 -3.37
C LYS A 299 -14.27 -19.20 -4.04
N ILE A 300 -13.43 -20.24 -4.04
CA ILE A 300 -12.22 -20.30 -4.84
C ILE A 300 -12.62 -20.48 -6.30
N ASN A 301 -12.12 -19.60 -7.17
CA ASN A 301 -12.29 -19.71 -8.62
C ASN A 301 -11.00 -20.24 -9.26
N SER A 302 -11.03 -20.56 -10.55
CA SER A 302 -9.87 -21.12 -11.28
C SER A 302 -8.60 -20.27 -11.18
N LYS A 303 -8.73 -18.94 -11.19
CA LYS A 303 -7.58 -18.03 -11.05
C LYS A 303 -6.93 -18.15 -9.66
N ASN A 304 -7.75 -18.25 -8.61
CA ASN A 304 -7.28 -18.49 -7.25
C ASN A 304 -6.62 -19.86 -7.14
N GLU A 305 -7.19 -20.91 -7.72
CA GLU A 305 -6.57 -22.25 -7.73
C GLU A 305 -5.19 -22.24 -8.39
N GLN A 306 -5.05 -21.56 -9.54
CA GLN A 306 -3.77 -21.40 -10.23
C GLN A 306 -2.75 -20.66 -9.35
N LEU A 307 -3.14 -19.54 -8.73
CA LEU A 307 -2.29 -18.81 -7.81
C LEU A 307 -1.85 -19.67 -6.61
N LEU A 308 -2.76 -20.43 -6.01
CA LEU A 308 -2.46 -21.31 -4.88
C LEU A 308 -1.52 -22.46 -5.31
N ASN A 309 -1.73 -23.06 -6.48
CA ASN A 309 -0.80 -24.08 -7.01
C ASN A 309 0.60 -23.53 -7.25
N ILE A 310 0.70 -22.30 -7.78
CA ILE A 310 1.99 -21.63 -7.96
C ILE A 310 2.63 -21.34 -6.60
N THR A 311 1.84 -20.93 -5.61
CA THR A 311 2.29 -20.69 -4.24
C THR A 311 2.81 -21.96 -3.58
N ASP A 312 2.10 -23.07 -3.71
CA ASP A 312 2.54 -24.38 -3.21
C ASP A 312 3.86 -24.82 -3.86
N ASN A 313 3.95 -24.77 -5.20
CA ASN A 313 5.19 -25.11 -5.90
C ASN A 313 6.35 -24.20 -5.46
N TYR A 314 6.07 -22.92 -5.22
CA TYR A 314 7.05 -21.98 -4.70
C TYR A 314 7.49 -22.39 -3.29
N LEU A 315 6.57 -22.62 -2.35
CA LEU A 315 6.90 -23.08 -0.98
C LEU A 315 7.70 -24.39 -1.00
N GLN A 316 7.41 -25.31 -1.91
CA GLN A 316 8.13 -26.57 -2.09
C GLN A 316 9.51 -26.44 -2.75
N GLY A 317 9.92 -25.24 -3.18
CA GLY A 317 11.18 -25.04 -3.90
C GLY A 317 11.18 -25.54 -5.35
N LYS A 318 10.00 -25.86 -5.92
CA LYS A 318 9.83 -26.33 -7.31
C LYS A 318 9.84 -25.16 -8.29
N TYR A 319 10.92 -24.38 -8.29
CA TYR A 319 11.03 -23.12 -9.01
C TYR A 319 10.83 -23.22 -10.53
N GLU A 320 11.19 -24.36 -11.14
CA GLU A 320 10.92 -24.61 -12.56
C GLU A 320 9.43 -24.65 -12.88
N LEU A 321 8.65 -25.30 -12.03
CA LEU A 321 7.19 -25.36 -12.17
C LEU A 321 6.55 -24.00 -11.90
N VAL A 322 7.12 -23.23 -10.98
CA VAL A 322 6.70 -21.84 -10.71
C VAL A 322 6.89 -20.99 -11.96
N LEU A 323 8.08 -20.97 -12.56
CA LEU A 323 8.32 -20.17 -13.77
C LEU A 323 7.40 -20.60 -14.93
N LYS A 324 7.25 -21.90 -15.17
CA LYS A 324 6.34 -22.42 -16.21
C LYS A 324 4.88 -22.03 -15.97
N GLY A 325 4.42 -22.08 -14.72
CA GLY A 325 3.06 -21.67 -14.35
C GLY A 325 2.85 -20.15 -14.48
N LEU A 326 3.88 -19.37 -14.21
CA LEU A 326 3.83 -17.91 -14.27
C LEU A 326 3.88 -17.35 -15.70
N GLU A 327 4.61 -18.00 -16.61
CA GLU A 327 4.71 -17.55 -18.01
C GLU A 327 3.34 -17.41 -18.67
N SER A 328 2.40 -18.34 -18.44
CA SER A 328 1.04 -18.21 -18.95
C SER A 328 0.16 -17.35 -18.05
N PHE A 329 0.25 -17.51 -16.73
CA PHE A 329 -0.65 -16.84 -15.79
C PHE A 329 -0.51 -15.31 -15.81
N LEU A 330 0.72 -14.79 -15.83
CA LEU A 330 1.00 -13.35 -15.75
C LEU A 330 0.63 -12.60 -17.03
N ILE A 331 0.62 -13.26 -18.19
CA ILE A 331 0.16 -12.67 -19.45
C ILE A 331 -1.34 -12.36 -19.36
N ASP A 332 -2.14 -13.29 -18.83
CA ASP A 332 -3.59 -13.12 -18.71
C ASP A 332 -4.01 -12.32 -17.45
N ASN A 333 -3.14 -12.26 -16.45
CA ASN A 333 -3.42 -11.69 -15.14
C ASN A 333 -2.29 -10.74 -14.69
N SER A 334 -1.89 -9.81 -15.57
CA SER A 334 -0.77 -8.90 -15.30
C SER A 334 -1.01 -8.00 -14.09
N ASN A 335 -2.25 -7.84 -13.63
CA ASN A 335 -2.59 -7.13 -12.40
C ASN A 335 -2.31 -7.93 -11.10
N CYS A 336 -1.91 -9.19 -11.18
CA CYS A 336 -1.51 -10.00 -10.02
C CYS A 336 -0.06 -9.75 -9.63
N PHE A 337 0.19 -8.63 -8.94
CA PHE A 337 1.53 -8.25 -8.48
C PHE A 337 2.17 -9.30 -7.55
N GLU A 338 1.37 -10.00 -6.72
CA GLU A 338 1.87 -10.96 -5.73
C GLU A 338 2.82 -12.01 -6.33
N LEU A 339 2.56 -12.37 -7.59
CA LEU A 339 3.31 -13.39 -8.29
C LEU A 339 4.54 -12.86 -9.04
N TYR A 340 4.71 -11.54 -9.15
CA TYR A 340 5.89 -10.92 -9.74
C TYR A 340 7.13 -11.23 -8.89
N GLU A 341 6.99 -11.16 -7.56
CA GLU A 341 8.07 -11.54 -6.65
C GLU A 341 8.44 -13.01 -6.81
N PHE A 342 7.46 -13.90 -6.98
CA PHE A 342 7.72 -15.33 -7.16
C PHE A 342 8.46 -15.59 -8.46
N TYR A 343 8.17 -14.85 -9.52
CA TYR A 343 8.91 -14.92 -10.78
C TYR A 343 10.39 -14.61 -10.55
N ILE A 344 10.69 -13.43 -10.00
CA ILE A 344 12.07 -12.97 -9.79
C ILE A 344 12.82 -13.89 -8.83
N LYS A 345 12.23 -14.20 -7.68
CA LYS A 345 12.84 -15.06 -6.66
C LYS A 345 13.10 -16.46 -7.22
N SER A 346 12.21 -17.02 -8.05
CA SER A 346 12.42 -18.33 -8.68
C SER A 346 13.56 -18.28 -9.71
N THR A 347 13.67 -17.22 -10.50
CA THR A 347 14.80 -17.03 -11.43
C THR A 347 16.14 -16.96 -10.70
N ILE A 348 16.20 -16.20 -9.60
CA ILE A 348 17.41 -16.08 -8.75
C ILE A 348 17.79 -17.43 -8.17
N ASN A 349 16.83 -18.16 -7.57
CA ASN A 349 17.10 -19.47 -6.97
C ASN A 349 17.56 -20.52 -8.00
N LEU A 350 17.09 -20.43 -9.24
CA LEU A 350 17.55 -21.29 -10.34
C LEU A 350 18.86 -20.80 -10.99
N LYS A 351 19.43 -19.67 -10.54
CA LYS A 351 20.61 -19.02 -11.14
C LYS A 351 20.47 -18.80 -12.64
N ARG A 352 19.24 -18.53 -13.10
CA ARG A 352 18.94 -18.27 -14.51
C ARG A 352 19.12 -16.79 -14.83
N THR A 353 19.50 -16.50 -16.06
CA THR A 353 19.45 -15.13 -16.56
C THR A 353 18.00 -14.65 -16.57
N PHE A 354 17.75 -13.47 -15.99
CA PHE A 354 16.44 -12.84 -16.01
C PHE A 354 15.97 -12.60 -17.44
N LYS A 355 14.77 -13.10 -17.75
CA LYS A 355 14.08 -12.88 -19.02
C LYS A 355 12.72 -12.28 -18.71
N ASN A 356 12.42 -11.15 -19.35
CA ASN A 356 11.14 -10.48 -19.12
C ASN A 356 10.01 -11.21 -19.88
N PRO A 357 8.93 -11.65 -19.21
CA PRO A 357 7.76 -12.22 -19.89
C PRO A 357 6.89 -11.17 -20.59
N PHE A 358 7.08 -9.88 -20.28
CA PHE A 358 6.34 -8.77 -20.87
C PHE A 358 7.19 -7.98 -21.87
N PRO A 359 6.57 -7.19 -22.76
CA PRO A 359 7.28 -6.20 -23.55
C PRO A 359 8.05 -5.23 -22.65
N ILE A 360 9.30 -4.92 -23.00
CA ILE A 360 10.23 -4.16 -22.16
C ILE A 360 9.71 -2.75 -21.82
N ASP A 361 8.96 -2.15 -22.74
CA ASP A 361 8.41 -0.80 -22.56
C ASP A 361 7.09 -0.76 -21.77
N SER A 362 6.48 -1.93 -21.54
CA SER A 362 5.25 -2.06 -20.75
C SER A 362 5.49 -1.75 -19.28
N PHE A 363 4.42 -1.44 -18.55
CA PHE A 363 4.49 -1.18 -17.12
C PHE A 363 4.90 -2.43 -16.32
N ALA A 364 4.31 -3.58 -16.65
CA ALA A 364 4.64 -4.85 -16.04
C ALA A 364 6.10 -5.23 -16.31
N GLY A 365 6.57 -5.00 -17.54
CA GLY A 365 7.95 -5.25 -17.96
C GLY A 365 8.96 -4.43 -17.15
N LYS A 366 8.77 -3.11 -17.10
CA LYS A 366 9.63 -2.20 -16.30
C LYS A 366 9.62 -2.55 -14.83
N CYS A 367 8.44 -2.87 -14.28
CA CYS A 367 8.33 -3.31 -12.90
C CYS A 367 9.17 -4.57 -12.62
N LEU A 368 9.10 -5.60 -13.47
CA LEU A 368 9.91 -6.82 -13.26
C LEU A 368 11.41 -6.54 -13.37
N GLU A 369 11.84 -5.62 -14.24
CA GLU A 369 13.24 -5.20 -14.31
C GLU A 369 13.69 -4.49 -13.03
N ASP A 370 12.87 -3.57 -12.53
CA ASP A 370 13.15 -2.87 -11.28
C ASP A 370 13.18 -3.84 -10.10
N LEU A 371 12.21 -4.74 -10.00
CA LEU A 371 12.20 -5.81 -8.99
C LEU A 371 13.45 -6.69 -9.10
N ASN A 372 13.85 -7.10 -10.30
CA ASN A 372 15.06 -7.88 -10.52
C ASN A 372 16.31 -7.17 -9.98
N ASN A 373 16.46 -5.88 -10.28
CA ASN A 373 17.61 -5.10 -9.79
C ASN A 373 17.58 -4.91 -8.26
N ILE A 374 16.39 -4.70 -7.69
CA ILE A 374 16.22 -4.53 -6.25
C ILE A 374 16.49 -5.83 -5.49
N PHE A 375 15.96 -6.96 -5.95
CA PHE A 375 16.20 -8.27 -5.34
C PHE A 375 17.67 -8.73 -5.46
N ASN A 376 18.33 -8.45 -6.58
CA ASN A 376 19.75 -8.77 -6.74
C ASN A 376 20.70 -7.81 -5.99
N LYS A 377 20.19 -6.67 -5.50
CA LYS A 377 20.97 -5.68 -4.73
C LYS A 377 22.23 -5.22 -5.49
N ASN A 378 22.05 -4.94 -6.77
CA ASN A 378 23.10 -4.61 -7.73
C ASN A 378 23.29 -3.08 -7.90
N ASN A 379 24.19 -2.68 -8.79
CA ASN A 379 24.47 -1.25 -9.06
C ASN A 379 23.30 -0.44 -9.63
N LYS A 380 22.19 -1.07 -10.02
CA LYS A 380 20.98 -0.39 -10.52
C LYS A 380 19.89 -0.28 -9.46
N THR A 381 20.07 -0.84 -8.26
CA THR A 381 19.05 -0.88 -7.20
C THR A 381 18.49 0.51 -6.88
N GLU A 382 19.33 1.52 -6.66
CA GLU A 382 18.87 2.89 -6.32
C GLU A 382 18.01 3.50 -7.44
N ASN A 383 18.48 3.43 -8.69
CA ASN A 383 17.73 3.91 -9.85
C ASN A 383 16.40 3.16 -10.00
N SER A 384 16.39 1.84 -9.76
CA SER A 384 15.18 1.03 -9.83
C SER A 384 14.18 1.35 -8.71
N LEU A 385 14.63 1.73 -7.51
CA LEU A 385 13.74 2.24 -6.46
C LEU A 385 13.10 3.58 -6.87
N ILE A 386 13.87 4.50 -7.46
CA ILE A 386 13.35 5.78 -7.96
C ILE A 386 12.33 5.56 -9.09
N ASN A 387 12.63 4.65 -10.01
CA ASN A 387 11.73 4.27 -11.11
C ASN A 387 10.44 3.64 -10.58
N ALA A 388 10.54 2.77 -9.56
CA ALA A 388 9.39 2.17 -8.90
C ALA A 388 8.46 3.25 -8.32
N ILE A 389 9.03 4.23 -7.60
CA ILE A 389 8.30 5.38 -7.06
C ILE A 389 7.56 6.15 -8.15
N LYS A 390 8.23 6.45 -9.26
CA LYS A 390 7.57 7.10 -10.41
C LYS A 390 6.44 6.23 -10.99
N THR A 391 6.67 4.92 -11.08
CA THR A 391 5.77 3.98 -11.74
C THR A 391 4.44 3.84 -11.01
N TYR A 392 4.45 3.48 -9.72
CA TYR A 392 3.20 3.28 -8.99
C TYR A 392 2.43 4.60 -8.79
N ASN A 393 3.13 5.75 -8.69
CA ASN A 393 2.47 7.06 -8.63
C ASN A 393 1.83 7.48 -9.96
N SER A 394 2.44 7.12 -11.10
CA SER A 394 1.93 7.49 -12.43
C SER A 394 0.62 6.76 -12.76
N ILE A 395 0.53 5.47 -12.44
CA ILE A 395 -0.67 4.64 -12.72
C ILE A 395 -1.85 5.03 -11.83
N GLY A 396 -1.59 5.58 -10.63
CA GLY A 396 -2.60 5.97 -9.67
C GLY A 396 -3.19 4.79 -8.91
N ASN A 397 -4.44 4.92 -8.45
CA ASN A 397 -5.04 4.05 -7.41
C ASN A 397 -5.65 2.75 -7.98
N ILE A 398 -4.80 1.78 -8.34
CA ILE A 398 -5.21 0.40 -8.74
C ILE A 398 -4.69 -0.65 -7.75
N SER A 399 -5.26 -1.85 -7.75
CA SER A 399 -4.85 -2.93 -6.81
C SER A 399 -3.33 -3.20 -6.88
N TRP A 400 -2.80 -3.25 -8.10
CA TRP A 400 -1.38 -3.48 -8.41
C TRP A 400 -0.44 -2.41 -7.80
N SER A 401 -0.81 -1.12 -7.86
CA SER A 401 0.05 -0.03 -7.37
C SER A 401 0.23 -0.07 -5.86
N TYR A 402 -0.77 -0.53 -5.10
CA TYR A 402 -0.67 -0.64 -3.64
C TYR A 402 0.32 -1.71 -3.21
N LYS A 403 0.38 -2.82 -3.97
CA LYS A 403 1.33 -3.89 -3.72
C LYS A 403 2.74 -3.48 -4.09
N TYR A 404 2.90 -2.77 -5.21
CA TYR A 404 4.21 -2.24 -5.59
C TYR A 404 4.70 -1.19 -4.60
N PHE A 405 3.81 -0.30 -4.15
CA PHE A 405 4.10 0.64 -3.08
C PHE A 405 4.53 -0.06 -1.79
N ALA A 406 3.78 -1.08 -1.34
CA ALA A 406 4.13 -1.83 -0.13
C ALA A 406 5.50 -2.51 -0.25
N PHE A 407 5.82 -3.07 -1.43
CA PHE A 407 7.15 -3.61 -1.72
C PHE A 407 8.24 -2.54 -1.56
N VAL A 408 8.12 -1.40 -2.26
CA VAL A 408 9.10 -0.30 -2.18
C VAL A 408 9.22 0.25 -0.76
N TYR A 409 8.09 0.37 -0.07
CA TYR A 409 8.04 0.84 1.30
C TYR A 409 8.80 -0.09 2.26
N ASN A 410 8.65 -1.41 2.13
CA ASN A 410 9.40 -2.40 2.92
C ASN A 410 10.91 -2.36 2.62
N GLU A 411 11.32 -1.91 1.43
CA GLU A 411 12.72 -1.75 1.05
C GLU A 411 13.40 -0.51 1.68
N HIS A 412 12.63 0.49 2.14
CA HIS A 412 13.15 1.75 2.72
C HIS A 412 13.18 1.79 4.25
N ALA A 413 12.91 0.68 4.95
CA ALA A 413 12.77 0.61 6.41
C ALA A 413 11.97 1.81 6.99
N SER A 414 10.94 2.23 6.26
CA SER A 414 10.13 3.38 6.62
C SER A 414 8.94 2.89 7.43
N ASN A 415 8.54 3.64 8.45
CA ASN A 415 7.36 3.35 9.26
C ASN A 415 6.39 4.53 9.18
N PHE A 416 5.15 4.27 8.77
CA PHE A 416 4.02 5.15 9.00
C PHE A 416 3.41 4.77 10.34
N ASP A 417 3.46 5.71 11.27
CA ASP A 417 3.01 5.49 12.65
C ASP A 417 1.50 5.22 12.77
N SER A 418 0.71 5.48 11.73
CA SER A 418 -0.75 5.38 11.77
C SER A 418 -1.36 4.24 10.95
N ILE A 419 -0.67 3.70 9.94
CA ILE A 419 -1.24 2.72 9.00
C ILE A 419 -0.28 1.57 8.75
N ASP A 420 -0.81 0.36 8.84
CA ASP A 420 -0.16 -0.88 8.41
C ASP A 420 -0.27 -1.02 6.87
N ILE A 421 0.79 -0.63 6.16
CA ILE A 421 0.85 -0.65 4.69
C ILE A 421 0.73 -2.06 4.13
N ASN A 422 1.28 -3.06 4.82
CA ASN A 422 1.19 -4.45 4.39
C ASN A 422 -0.26 -4.93 4.50
N ARG A 423 -0.95 -4.67 5.61
CA ARG A 423 -2.40 -4.93 5.71
C ARG A 423 -3.18 -4.23 4.61
N TYR A 424 -2.89 -2.96 4.34
CA TYR A 424 -3.57 -2.21 3.30
C TYR A 424 -3.39 -2.83 1.90
N SER A 425 -2.17 -3.27 1.59
CA SER A 425 -1.82 -3.96 0.35
C SER A 425 -2.53 -5.33 0.21
N HIS A 426 -2.59 -6.12 1.28
CA HIS A 426 -3.29 -7.40 1.30
C HIS A 426 -4.80 -7.24 1.13
N LEU A 427 -5.39 -6.27 1.83
CA LEU A 427 -6.81 -5.96 1.71
C LEU A 427 -7.22 -5.56 0.28
N ASN A 428 -6.31 -4.93 -0.47
CA ASN A 428 -6.51 -4.56 -1.87
C ASN A 428 -6.38 -5.71 -2.88
N SER A 429 -6.01 -6.93 -2.44
CA SER A 429 -5.87 -8.07 -3.36
C SER A 429 -7.20 -8.51 -3.96
N SER A 430 -7.17 -8.81 -5.25
CA SER A 430 -8.26 -9.50 -5.96
C SER A 430 -8.21 -11.02 -5.79
N TYR A 431 -7.24 -11.56 -5.04
CA TYR A 431 -7.01 -12.99 -4.89
C TYR A 431 -7.10 -13.43 -3.43
N PHE A 432 -7.61 -14.65 -3.22
CA PHE A 432 -7.58 -15.32 -1.92
C PHE A 432 -6.26 -16.07 -1.79
N ASN A 433 -5.40 -15.58 -0.90
CA ASN A 433 -4.11 -16.20 -0.59
C ASN A 433 -4.09 -16.61 0.89
N SER A 434 -3.53 -17.78 1.19
CA SER A 434 -3.30 -18.25 2.57
C SER A 434 -2.53 -17.22 3.42
N ALA A 435 -1.59 -16.48 2.82
CA ALA A 435 -0.81 -15.43 3.49
C ALA A 435 -1.66 -14.28 4.05
N ASN A 436 -2.88 -14.08 3.56
CA ASN A 436 -3.77 -13.03 4.06
C ASN A 436 -4.11 -13.21 5.55
N THR A 437 -3.96 -14.42 6.10
CA THR A 437 -4.20 -14.68 7.53
C THR A 437 -3.30 -13.90 8.47
N LEU A 438 -2.12 -13.49 8.00
CA LEU A 438 -1.16 -12.71 8.80
C LEU A 438 -1.72 -11.35 9.24
N PHE A 439 -2.79 -10.88 8.58
CA PHE A 439 -3.39 -9.58 8.81
C PHE A 439 -4.84 -9.67 9.34
N LEU A 440 -5.28 -10.86 9.73
CA LEU A 440 -6.62 -11.07 10.27
C LEU A 440 -6.64 -10.85 11.78
N LYS A 441 -7.81 -10.44 12.28
CA LYS A 441 -7.98 -9.96 13.65
C LYS A 441 -7.67 -10.99 14.72
N ASN A 442 -7.95 -12.27 14.46
CA ASN A 442 -7.76 -13.34 15.42
C ASN A 442 -7.58 -14.68 14.71
N ILE A 443 -7.02 -15.64 15.45
CA ILE A 443 -6.71 -16.98 14.96
C ILE A 443 -7.93 -17.80 14.51
N ASP A 444 -9.10 -17.62 15.12
CA ASP A 444 -10.30 -18.38 14.74
C ASP A 444 -10.80 -17.95 13.36
N THR A 445 -10.79 -16.64 13.12
CA THR A 445 -11.06 -16.05 11.80
C THR A 445 -10.03 -16.54 10.76
N SER A 446 -8.75 -16.64 11.11
CA SER A 446 -7.71 -17.22 10.24
C SER A 446 -7.97 -18.68 9.89
N LYS A 447 -8.34 -19.51 10.88
CA LYS A 447 -8.67 -20.92 10.65
C LYS A 447 -9.86 -21.10 9.71
N ILE A 448 -10.91 -20.30 9.89
CA ILE A 448 -12.11 -20.35 9.04
C ILE A 448 -11.80 -19.82 7.62
N TYR A 449 -10.92 -18.84 7.49
CA TYR A 449 -10.47 -18.38 6.18
C TYR A 449 -9.69 -19.48 5.43
N LEU A 450 -8.75 -20.12 6.11
CA LEU A 450 -7.93 -21.21 5.57
C LEU A 450 -8.77 -22.44 5.22
N SER A 451 -9.73 -22.83 6.08
CA SER A 451 -10.62 -23.96 5.81
C SER A 451 -11.40 -23.76 4.51
N LYS A 452 -11.88 -22.53 4.24
CA LYS A 452 -12.58 -22.20 2.99
C LYS A 452 -11.71 -22.26 1.75
N ILE A 453 -10.42 -21.93 1.87
CA ILE A 453 -9.48 -22.13 0.75
C ILE A 453 -9.38 -23.63 0.44
N ASN A 454 -9.26 -24.46 1.47
CA ASN A 454 -9.13 -25.91 1.36
C ASN A 454 -10.43 -26.66 0.98
N GLU A 455 -11.60 -26.01 0.99
CA GLU A 455 -12.87 -26.64 0.56
C GLU A 455 -12.82 -27.11 -0.90
N SER A 456 -12.03 -26.44 -1.75
CA SER A 456 -11.85 -26.83 -3.16
C SER A 456 -10.97 -28.08 -3.29
N LYS A 457 -9.81 -28.05 -2.64
CA LYS A 457 -8.86 -29.15 -2.48
C LYS A 457 -7.81 -28.77 -1.42
N PRO A 458 -7.05 -29.73 -0.87
CA PRO A 458 -5.96 -29.43 0.04
C PRO A 458 -4.80 -28.68 -0.65
N TYR A 459 -4.27 -27.64 0.01
CA TYR A 459 -3.08 -26.91 -0.40
C TYR A 459 -2.04 -26.89 0.73
N ILE A 460 -0.76 -27.04 0.37
CA ILE A 460 0.34 -27.01 1.34
C ILE A 460 0.49 -25.61 1.94
N SER A 461 0.22 -24.56 1.17
CA SER A 461 0.22 -23.19 1.66
C SER A 461 -0.78 -23.00 2.81
N VAL A 462 -1.91 -23.71 2.79
CA VAL A 462 -2.89 -23.62 3.87
C VAL A 462 -2.33 -24.20 5.16
N ASP A 463 -1.81 -25.43 5.11
CA ASP A 463 -1.23 -26.08 6.29
C ASP A 463 -0.02 -25.30 6.82
N PHE A 464 0.79 -24.75 5.91
CA PHE A 464 1.93 -23.90 6.24
C PHE A 464 1.52 -22.65 7.01
N TYR A 465 0.56 -21.88 6.48
CA TYR A 465 0.10 -20.68 7.16
C TYR A 465 -0.72 -20.99 8.42
N GLU A 466 -1.34 -22.16 8.55
CA GLU A 466 -1.92 -22.59 9.83
C GLU A 466 -0.83 -22.74 10.91
N GLN A 467 0.29 -23.40 10.60
CA GLN A 467 1.42 -23.53 11.53
C GLN A 467 2.05 -22.17 11.87
N VAL A 468 2.24 -21.29 10.88
CA VAL A 468 2.70 -19.92 11.10
C VAL A 468 1.77 -19.15 12.04
N ASN A 469 0.45 -19.21 11.82
CA ASN A 469 -0.52 -18.55 12.70
C ASN A 469 -0.48 -19.12 14.12
N ASN A 470 -0.30 -20.44 14.29
CA ASN A 470 -0.17 -21.03 15.62
C ASN A 470 1.05 -20.50 16.38
N ILE A 471 2.18 -20.26 15.68
CA ILE A 471 3.38 -19.67 16.29
C ILE A 471 3.16 -18.20 16.65
N ILE A 472 2.63 -17.40 15.71
CA ILE A 472 2.33 -15.98 15.91
C ILE A 472 1.42 -15.77 17.13
N ASN A 473 0.45 -16.65 17.33
CA ASN A 473 -0.51 -16.55 18.44
C ASN A 473 -0.05 -17.31 19.71
N GLY A 474 1.21 -17.74 19.79
CA GLY A 474 1.78 -18.41 20.97
C GLY A 474 1.19 -19.79 21.27
N LYS A 475 0.48 -20.42 20.32
CA LYS A 475 -0.09 -21.77 20.48
C LYS A 475 0.93 -22.88 20.20
N SER A 476 2.07 -22.55 19.59
CA SER A 476 3.17 -23.47 19.30
C SER A 476 4.49 -22.70 19.26
N THR A 477 5.58 -23.34 19.68
CA THR A 477 6.95 -22.89 19.41
C THR A 477 7.72 -23.90 18.55
N ASN A 478 7.04 -24.98 18.13
CA ASN A 478 7.64 -25.99 17.27
C ASN A 478 7.95 -25.40 15.90
N LYS A 479 9.05 -25.85 15.31
CA LYS A 479 9.37 -25.56 13.92
C LYS A 479 8.25 -26.05 13.01
N ILE A 480 8.08 -25.33 11.90
CA ILE A 480 7.16 -25.75 10.85
C ILE A 480 7.66 -27.09 10.31
N SER A 481 6.81 -28.10 10.18
CA SER A 481 7.22 -29.42 9.69
C SER A 481 6.28 -29.85 8.58
N LEU A 482 6.68 -29.53 7.34
CA LEU A 482 5.93 -29.79 6.11
C LEU A 482 6.91 -30.05 4.97
N ALA A 483 6.41 -30.53 3.83
CA ALA A 483 7.20 -30.63 2.61
C ALA A 483 7.42 -29.23 1.98
N VAL A 484 8.14 -28.35 2.68
CA VAL A 484 8.49 -26.99 2.30
C VAL A 484 10.01 -26.92 2.09
N GLU A 485 10.48 -25.99 1.27
CA GLU A 485 11.91 -25.77 1.07
C GLU A 485 12.58 -25.35 2.41
N PRO A 486 13.68 -26.03 2.83
CA PRO A 486 14.22 -25.88 4.17
C PRO A 486 14.60 -24.46 4.60
N PHE A 487 15.20 -23.66 3.70
CA PHE A 487 15.55 -22.27 4.04
C PHE A 487 14.30 -21.45 4.38
N ARG A 488 13.23 -21.59 3.60
CA ARG A 488 11.95 -20.88 3.83
C ARG A 488 11.27 -21.32 5.11
N GLU A 489 11.26 -22.62 5.40
CA GLU A 489 10.69 -23.16 6.63
C GLU A 489 11.28 -22.44 7.85
N ILE A 490 12.61 -22.35 7.91
CA ILE A 490 13.30 -21.70 9.02
C ILE A 490 13.11 -20.18 8.98
N LEU A 491 13.17 -19.55 7.80
CA LEU A 491 12.96 -18.10 7.67
C LEU A 491 11.59 -17.67 8.22
N TYR A 492 10.52 -18.34 7.80
CA TYR A 492 9.16 -18.02 8.27
C TYR A 492 8.95 -18.39 9.73
N TYR A 493 9.59 -19.44 10.23
CA TYR A 493 9.61 -19.75 11.66
C TYR A 493 10.23 -18.59 12.47
N CYS A 494 11.38 -18.07 12.04
CA CYS A 494 12.03 -16.95 12.71
C CYS A 494 11.17 -15.68 12.66
N GLN A 495 10.54 -15.39 11.51
CA GLN A 495 9.63 -14.26 11.36
C GLN A 495 8.39 -14.40 12.26
N ALA A 496 7.82 -15.61 12.36
CA ALA A 496 6.66 -15.87 13.23
C ALA A 496 7.01 -15.68 14.71
N LEU A 497 8.19 -16.13 15.16
CA LEU A 497 8.69 -15.89 16.52
C LEU A 497 8.91 -14.39 16.80
N GLN A 498 9.41 -13.65 15.81
CA GLN A 498 9.58 -12.20 15.94
C GLN A 498 8.24 -11.49 16.12
N VAL A 499 7.21 -11.88 15.36
CA VAL A 499 5.85 -11.31 15.48
C VAL A 499 5.21 -11.68 16.82
N SER A 500 5.48 -12.88 17.36
CA SER A 500 5.02 -13.27 18.70
C SER A 500 5.88 -12.71 19.85
N ALA A 501 6.81 -11.80 19.54
CA ALA A 501 7.72 -11.15 20.48
C ALA A 501 8.67 -12.11 21.23
N ASN A 502 8.94 -13.29 20.69
CA ASN A 502 9.93 -14.23 21.21
C ASN A 502 11.31 -13.97 20.56
N TYR A 503 11.87 -12.81 20.89
CA TYR A 503 13.05 -12.26 20.22
C TYR A 503 14.33 -13.04 20.49
N GLU A 504 14.50 -13.65 21.67
CA GLU A 504 15.68 -14.45 21.98
C GLU A 504 15.75 -15.71 21.12
N LEU A 505 14.64 -16.44 21.01
CA LEU A 505 14.58 -17.65 20.20
C LEU A 505 14.65 -17.32 18.70
N ALA A 506 14.02 -16.22 18.28
CA ALA A 506 14.11 -15.73 16.91
C ALA A 506 15.56 -15.38 16.55
N LEU A 507 16.26 -14.62 17.41
CA LEU A 507 17.66 -14.24 17.21
C LEU A 507 18.55 -15.49 17.09
N TYR A 508 18.43 -16.42 18.03
CA TYR A 508 19.17 -17.68 18.00
C TYR A 508 18.92 -18.47 16.70
N SER A 509 17.67 -18.55 16.27
CA SER A 509 17.27 -19.28 15.07
C SER A 509 17.82 -18.62 13.80
N TYR A 510 17.78 -17.29 13.69
CA TYR A 510 18.37 -16.56 12.58
C TYR A 510 19.90 -16.72 12.52
N GLN A 511 20.58 -16.63 13.67
CA GLN A 511 22.03 -16.79 13.74
C GLN A 511 22.45 -18.21 13.31
N ASN A 512 21.72 -19.23 13.74
CA ASN A 512 21.94 -20.60 13.30
C ASN A 512 21.67 -20.78 11.80
N LEU A 513 20.60 -20.16 11.27
CA LEU A 513 20.30 -20.19 9.84
C LEU A 513 21.46 -19.59 9.04
N LEU A 514 22.00 -18.46 9.48
CA LEU A 514 23.12 -17.76 8.84
C LEU A 514 24.44 -18.55 8.94
N ALA A 515 24.68 -19.25 10.06
CA ALA A 515 25.87 -20.06 10.28
C ALA A 515 25.80 -21.46 9.62
N SER A 516 24.61 -21.91 9.21
CA SER A 516 24.41 -23.25 8.66
C SER A 516 25.08 -23.44 7.30
N SER A 517 25.95 -24.44 7.21
CA SER A 517 26.57 -24.82 5.93
C SER A 517 25.55 -25.40 4.92
N GLU A 518 24.46 -25.99 5.40
CA GLU A 518 23.39 -26.58 4.58
C GLU A 518 22.64 -25.52 3.75
N HIS A 519 22.55 -24.29 4.26
CA HIS A 519 21.83 -23.19 3.61
C HIS A 519 22.75 -22.20 2.91
N LYS A 520 24.05 -22.50 2.78
CA LYS A 520 25.02 -21.57 2.19
C LYS A 520 24.64 -21.10 0.78
N SER A 521 24.06 -22.00 -0.04
CA SER A 521 23.60 -21.65 -1.40
C SER A 521 22.41 -20.69 -1.40
N ALA A 522 21.56 -20.70 -0.35
CA ALA A 522 20.44 -19.78 -0.24
C ALA A 522 20.89 -18.33 -0.06
N PHE A 523 22.07 -18.12 0.55
CA PHE A 523 22.67 -16.80 0.76
C PHE A 523 23.47 -16.26 -0.43
N GLU A 524 23.62 -17.03 -1.50
CA GLU A 524 24.07 -16.46 -2.78
C GLU A 524 23.07 -15.42 -3.30
N SER A 525 21.79 -15.58 -2.95
CA SER A 525 20.76 -14.55 -3.11
C SER A 525 20.97 -13.44 -2.07
N GLN A 526 21.39 -12.27 -2.53
CA GLN A 526 21.52 -11.07 -1.69
C GLN A 526 20.20 -10.68 -1.01
N HIS A 527 19.06 -10.99 -1.64
CA HIS A 527 17.75 -10.79 -1.03
C HIS A 527 17.53 -11.68 0.20
N ASN A 528 17.84 -12.98 0.10
CA ASN A 528 17.67 -13.90 1.22
C ASN A 528 18.57 -13.51 2.40
N LEU A 529 19.80 -13.06 2.09
CA LEU A 529 20.73 -12.55 3.08
C LEU A 529 20.17 -11.33 3.82
N ILE A 530 19.69 -10.31 3.09
CA ILE A 530 19.18 -9.09 3.74
C ILE A 530 17.91 -9.34 4.56
N GLU A 531 17.04 -10.28 4.16
CA GLU A 531 15.87 -10.69 4.95
C GLU A 531 16.29 -11.23 6.33
N VAL A 532 17.27 -12.15 6.35
CA VAL A 532 17.80 -12.73 7.59
C VAL A 532 18.50 -11.67 8.44
N VAL A 533 19.35 -10.84 7.83
CA VAL A 533 20.08 -9.78 8.54
C VAL A 533 19.13 -8.74 9.14
N GLN A 534 18.08 -8.35 8.42
CA GLN A 534 17.05 -7.45 8.96
C GLN A 534 16.28 -8.11 10.11
N GLY A 535 15.98 -9.40 10.03
CA GLY A 535 15.39 -10.17 11.12
C GLY A 535 16.26 -10.16 12.38
N ILE A 536 17.57 -10.39 12.22
CA ILE A 536 18.56 -10.30 13.31
C ILE A 536 18.55 -8.88 13.89
N LEU A 537 18.64 -7.85 13.05
CA LEU A 537 18.64 -6.46 13.49
C LEU A 537 17.40 -6.15 14.33
N ASN A 538 16.21 -6.52 13.85
CA ASN A 538 14.96 -6.31 14.58
C ASN A 538 14.98 -7.00 15.95
N CYS A 539 15.50 -8.22 16.05
CA CYS A 539 15.62 -8.92 17.33
C CYS A 539 16.62 -8.23 18.27
N LEU A 540 17.79 -7.82 17.77
CA LEU A 540 18.80 -7.11 18.56
C LEU A 540 18.25 -5.79 19.13
N LEU A 541 17.52 -5.02 18.30
CA LEU A 541 16.92 -3.75 18.73
C LEU A 541 15.85 -3.97 19.83
N ASN A 542 14.99 -4.99 19.68
CA ASN A 542 13.98 -5.31 20.69
C ASN A 542 14.59 -5.87 21.99
N LEU A 543 15.74 -6.54 21.91
CA LEU A 543 16.52 -7.00 23.07
C LEU A 543 17.46 -5.92 23.64
N ASN A 544 17.40 -4.70 23.12
CA ASN A 544 18.26 -3.57 23.49
C ASN A 544 19.77 -3.87 23.38
N LYS A 545 20.17 -4.77 22.46
CA LYS A 545 21.56 -5.11 22.15
C LYS A 545 22.13 -4.15 21.09
N LEU A 546 22.34 -2.90 21.49
CA LEU A 546 22.67 -1.80 20.57
C LEU A 546 24.05 -1.96 19.91
N GLN A 547 25.06 -2.45 20.65
CA GLN A 547 26.42 -2.66 20.14
C GLN A 547 26.43 -3.70 19.02
N ASP A 548 25.79 -4.85 19.25
CA ASP A 548 25.63 -5.88 18.22
C ASP A 548 24.89 -5.35 16.98
N ALA A 549 23.90 -4.48 17.17
CA ALA A 549 23.14 -3.88 16.08
C ALA A 549 24.01 -2.96 15.22
N VAL A 550 24.85 -2.10 15.81
CA VAL A 550 25.76 -1.23 15.02
C VAL A 550 26.83 -2.04 14.30
N ILE A 551 27.38 -3.07 14.94
CA ILE A 551 28.33 -4.00 14.33
C ILE A 551 27.71 -4.66 13.10
N LEU A 552 26.49 -5.19 13.23
CA LEU A 552 25.76 -5.83 12.15
C LEU A 552 25.56 -4.87 10.97
N ILE A 553 25.01 -3.68 11.21
CA ILE A 553 24.72 -2.69 10.15
C ILE A 553 25.99 -2.28 9.42
N ALA A 554 27.05 -1.89 10.15
CA ALA A 554 28.30 -1.45 9.55
C ALA A 554 28.87 -2.52 8.61
N SER A 555 28.94 -3.76 9.10
CA SER A 555 29.56 -4.88 8.38
C SER A 555 28.81 -5.19 7.07
N TYR A 556 27.48 -5.28 7.14
CA TYR A 556 26.65 -5.62 5.99
C TYR A 556 26.50 -4.47 4.98
N ASN A 557 26.46 -3.22 5.42
CA ASN A 557 26.45 -2.07 4.52
C ASN A 557 27.81 -1.86 3.83
N ILE A 558 28.93 -2.13 4.50
CA ILE A 558 30.27 -2.10 3.86
C ILE A 558 30.34 -3.17 2.77
N ALA A 559 29.84 -4.38 3.06
CA ALA A 559 29.82 -5.47 2.09
C ALA A 559 28.90 -5.18 0.88
N ASN A 560 27.73 -4.59 1.13
CA ASN A 560 26.81 -4.16 0.07
C ASN A 560 26.07 -2.86 0.46
N PRO A 561 26.44 -1.71 -0.14
CA PRO A 561 25.78 -0.43 0.16
C PRO A 561 24.28 -0.40 -0.14
N ASN A 562 23.78 -1.30 -1.01
CA ASN A 562 22.34 -1.40 -1.30
C ASN A 562 21.51 -1.99 -0.14
N PHE A 563 22.15 -2.38 0.96
CA PHE A 563 21.48 -2.80 2.19
C PHE A 563 21.09 -1.63 3.09
N SER A 564 21.70 -0.46 2.93
CA SER A 564 21.53 0.68 3.84
C SER A 564 20.07 1.10 4.02
N ASN A 565 19.26 1.07 2.95
CA ASN A 565 17.85 1.42 3.06
C ASN A 565 17.05 0.46 3.96
N ARG A 566 17.36 -0.85 3.94
CA ARG A 566 16.66 -1.87 4.75
C ARG A 566 17.19 -2.00 6.17
N LEU A 567 18.46 -1.63 6.39
CA LEU A 567 19.12 -1.72 7.69
C LEU A 567 19.08 -0.41 8.49
N ARG A 568 18.48 0.65 7.93
CA ARG A 568 18.30 1.92 8.66
C ARG A 568 17.32 1.73 9.81
N SER A 569 17.69 2.25 10.98
CA SER A 569 16.82 2.34 12.15
C SER A 569 16.96 3.71 12.80
N ASP A 570 15.96 4.56 12.64
CA ASP A 570 15.94 5.91 13.23
C ASP A 570 15.99 5.84 14.78
N PHE A 571 15.39 4.79 15.36
CA PHE A 571 15.49 4.50 16.79
C PHE A 571 16.95 4.26 17.22
N LEU A 572 17.68 3.42 16.48
CA LEU A 572 19.08 3.13 16.80
C LEU A 572 19.95 4.38 16.62
N LEU A 573 19.78 5.11 15.51
CA LEU A 573 20.54 6.33 15.24
C LEU A 573 20.37 7.35 16.36
N LYS A 574 19.13 7.57 16.80
CA LYS A 574 18.83 8.42 17.94
C LYS A 574 19.49 7.91 19.23
N LYS A 575 19.39 6.59 19.50
CA LYS A 575 19.99 5.98 20.68
C LYS A 575 21.52 6.10 20.71
N ILE A 576 22.19 5.97 19.57
CA ILE A 576 23.65 6.15 19.48
C ILE A 576 24.02 7.59 19.88
N ILE A 577 23.34 8.59 19.31
CA ILE A 577 23.64 10.01 19.55
C ILE A 577 23.39 10.39 21.01
N GLU A 578 22.34 9.84 21.63
CA GLU A 578 21.93 10.17 23.00
C GLU A 578 22.63 9.33 24.08
N SER A 579 23.47 8.34 23.73
CA SER A 579 23.98 7.36 24.69
C SER A 579 25.37 7.71 25.20
N ASP A 580 25.53 7.66 26.53
CA ASP A 580 26.83 7.65 27.21
C ASP A 580 27.42 6.24 27.39
N ASN A 581 27.04 5.28 26.55
CA ASN A 581 27.51 3.91 26.69
C ASN A 581 28.93 3.77 26.13
N GLU A 582 29.90 3.57 27.02
CA GLU A 582 31.31 3.36 26.70
C GLU A 582 31.55 2.26 25.67
N ASP A 583 30.76 1.17 25.68
CA ASP A 583 30.90 0.07 24.72
C ASP A 583 30.51 0.51 23.30
N LEU A 584 29.54 1.43 23.16
CA LEU A 584 29.19 2.01 21.86
C LEU A 584 30.25 3.00 21.39
N LYS A 585 30.82 3.79 22.31
CA LYS A 585 31.87 4.78 21.99
C LYS A 585 33.15 4.10 21.52
N LYS A 586 33.53 2.99 22.16
CA LYS A 586 34.68 2.14 21.78
C LYS A 586 34.51 1.38 20.47
N GLU A 587 33.28 1.25 19.96
CA GLU A 587 33.02 0.44 18.79
C GLU A 587 33.19 1.24 17.49
N ILE A 588 34.18 0.88 16.66
CA ILE A 588 34.44 1.53 15.36
C ILE A 588 33.22 1.55 14.43
N SER A 589 32.32 0.57 14.57
CA SER A 589 31.09 0.49 13.80
C SER A 589 30.15 1.66 14.06
N THR A 590 30.21 2.29 15.24
CA THR A 590 29.36 3.42 15.63
C THR A 590 29.56 4.64 14.70
N PRO A 591 30.77 5.23 14.58
CA PRO A 591 30.98 6.34 13.64
C PRO A 591 30.78 5.93 12.18
N ILE A 592 31.05 4.67 11.80
CA ILE A 592 30.78 4.15 10.46
C ILE A 592 29.28 4.22 10.13
N VAL A 593 28.42 3.75 11.03
CA VAL A 593 26.96 3.76 10.85
C VAL A 593 26.45 5.20 10.74
N LEU A 594 26.88 6.10 11.62
CA LEU A 594 26.49 7.51 11.53
C LEU A 594 26.92 8.15 10.21
N HIS A 595 28.12 7.83 9.71
CA HIS A 595 28.57 8.29 8.39
C HIS A 595 27.73 7.73 7.24
N GLN A 596 27.40 6.43 7.27
CA GLN A 596 26.57 5.78 6.25
C GLN A 596 25.19 6.43 6.13
N TYR A 597 24.65 6.98 7.23
CA TYR A 597 23.36 7.66 7.28
C TYR A 597 23.46 9.18 7.42
N LYS A 598 24.58 9.79 7.02
CA LYS A 598 24.85 11.24 7.15
C LYS A 598 23.78 12.19 6.59
N SER A 599 22.92 11.75 5.68
CA SER A 599 21.79 12.55 5.20
C SER A 599 20.69 12.77 6.25
N PHE A 600 20.70 11.97 7.33
CA PHE A 600 19.72 12.00 8.42
C PHE A 600 20.33 12.44 9.76
N ILE A 601 21.64 12.71 9.80
CA ILE A 601 22.40 12.96 11.03
C ILE A 601 23.04 14.34 10.96
N ASN A 602 23.09 15.06 12.08
CA ASN A 602 23.81 16.32 12.13
C ASN A 602 25.31 16.05 11.90
N PRO A 603 25.99 16.77 11.00
CA PRO A 603 27.42 16.60 10.79
C PRO A 603 28.25 16.61 12.09
N ASN A 604 27.86 17.39 13.11
CA ASN A 604 28.57 17.45 14.39
C ASN A 604 28.51 16.13 15.17
N ASP A 605 27.38 15.43 15.16
CA ASP A 605 27.22 14.16 15.89
C ASP A 605 28.12 13.07 15.30
N ILE A 606 28.34 13.13 13.98
CA ILE A 606 29.27 12.23 13.29
C ILE A 606 30.69 12.47 13.81
N TRP A 607 31.12 13.73 13.95
CA TRP A 607 32.45 14.07 14.46
C TRP A 607 32.64 13.67 15.91
N ILE A 608 31.65 13.91 16.77
CA ILE A 608 31.70 13.49 18.17
C ILE A 608 31.93 11.98 18.26
N ALA A 609 31.20 11.18 17.50
CA ALA A 609 31.38 9.73 17.52
C ALA A 609 32.76 9.27 17.02
N TYR A 610 33.37 10.02 16.09
CA TYR A 610 34.74 9.77 15.64
C TYR A 610 35.76 10.09 16.73
N ASP A 611 35.63 11.24 17.38
CA ASP A 611 36.52 11.68 18.46
C ASP A 611 36.40 10.77 19.68
N GLU A 612 35.18 10.38 20.06
CA GLU A 612 34.93 9.45 21.17
C GLU A 612 35.57 8.08 20.92
N PHE A 613 35.51 7.57 19.68
CA PHE A 613 36.17 6.33 19.30
C PHE A 613 37.69 6.45 19.42
N LEU A 614 38.30 7.50 18.86
CA LEU A 614 39.76 7.71 18.93
C LEU A 614 40.24 7.89 20.37
N PHE A 615 39.53 8.71 21.14
CA PHE A 615 39.81 8.96 22.55
C PHE A 615 39.78 7.67 23.37
N SER A 616 38.86 6.74 23.06
CA SER A 616 38.74 5.47 23.77
C SER A 616 39.93 4.52 23.61
N PHE A 617 40.81 4.78 22.64
CA PHE A 617 42.06 4.06 22.38
C PHE A 617 43.31 4.93 22.59
N ASP A 618 43.17 6.08 23.27
CA ASP A 618 44.25 7.05 23.48
C ASP A 618 44.92 7.52 22.17
N LEU A 619 44.11 7.67 21.11
CA LEU A 619 44.57 8.15 19.80
C LEU A 619 44.16 9.61 19.60
N ASP A 620 45.10 10.43 19.12
CA ASP A 620 44.85 11.84 18.81
C ASP A 620 44.43 12.02 17.34
N TYR A 621 44.85 11.11 16.44
CA TYR A 621 44.63 11.25 15.01
C TYR A 621 44.15 9.95 14.33
N PRO A 622 43.25 10.02 13.32
CA PRO A 622 42.77 8.84 12.57
C PRO A 622 43.86 7.99 11.90
N LYS A 623 45.02 8.60 11.60
CA LYS A 623 46.18 7.90 11.03
C LYS A 623 46.81 6.92 12.02
N GLU A 624 46.62 7.14 13.32
CA GLU A 624 47.21 6.34 14.39
C GLU A 624 46.48 5.02 14.61
N ILE A 625 45.31 4.82 14.00
CA ILE A 625 44.58 3.54 14.00
C ILE A 625 45.42 2.37 13.49
N GLU A 626 46.49 2.63 12.73
CA GLU A 626 47.44 1.58 12.34
C GLU A 626 48.08 0.85 13.54
N SER A 627 48.16 1.48 14.72
CA SER A 627 48.69 0.86 15.94
C SER A 627 47.75 -0.20 16.54
N ILE A 628 46.45 -0.13 16.23
CA ILE A 628 45.40 -1.02 16.75
C ILE A 628 44.72 -1.84 15.63
N ILE A 629 45.33 -1.87 14.44
CA ILE A 629 44.70 -2.47 13.25
C ILE A 629 44.50 -3.98 13.36
N ASP A 630 45.34 -4.66 14.14
CA ASP A 630 45.24 -6.10 14.38
C ASP A 630 44.07 -6.47 15.30
N GLU A 631 43.53 -5.50 16.04
CA GLU A 631 42.40 -5.66 16.95
C GLU A 631 41.04 -5.36 16.28
N ILE A 632 41.05 -4.82 15.06
CA ILE A 632 39.87 -4.30 14.37
C ILE A 632 39.70 -4.94 12.99
N ASP A 633 38.46 -5.19 12.59
CA ASP A 633 38.15 -5.68 11.23
C ASP A 633 38.73 -4.75 10.15
N LYS A 634 39.55 -5.32 9.26
CA LYS A 634 40.26 -4.61 8.21
C LYS A 634 39.33 -3.81 7.28
N SER A 635 38.14 -4.32 6.97
CA SER A 635 37.21 -3.63 6.06
C SER A 635 36.63 -2.36 6.71
N LYS A 636 36.34 -2.42 8.01
CA LYS A 636 35.90 -1.27 8.81
C LYS A 636 37.00 -0.22 8.93
N THR A 637 38.25 -0.64 9.17
CA THR A 637 39.39 0.28 9.24
C THR A 637 39.62 1.01 7.90
N ILE A 638 39.52 0.30 6.77
CA ILE A 638 39.63 0.91 5.44
C ILE A 638 38.53 1.94 5.22
N PHE A 639 37.28 1.60 5.55
CA PHE A 639 36.16 2.53 5.44
C PHE A 639 36.38 3.78 6.30
N PHE A 640 36.72 3.58 7.58
CA PHE A 640 36.96 4.64 8.54
C PHE A 640 38.01 5.63 8.04
N LYS A 641 39.18 5.14 7.61
CA LYS A 641 40.27 5.99 7.10
C LYS A 641 39.86 6.77 5.84
N LYS A 642 39.21 6.11 4.88
CA LYS A 642 38.78 6.74 3.62
C LYS A 642 37.86 7.93 3.85
N HIS A 643 36.95 7.82 4.82
CA HIS A 643 35.91 8.82 5.05
C HIS A 643 36.29 9.89 6.08
N MET A 644 37.33 9.64 6.89
CA MET A 644 37.93 10.64 7.80
C MET A 644 39.01 11.49 7.11
N GLN A 645 39.82 10.93 6.20
CA GLN A 645 40.90 11.66 5.53
C GLN A 645 40.42 12.79 4.58
N THR A 646 39.14 12.81 4.20
CA THR A 646 38.58 13.82 3.28
C THR A 646 38.41 15.22 3.87
N ARG A 647 38.76 15.45 5.14
CA ARG A 647 38.99 16.79 5.71
C ARG A 647 40.16 16.75 6.70
N SER A 648 41.38 16.77 6.18
CA SER A 648 42.47 17.42 6.90
C SER A 648 42.18 18.93 6.96
N PHE A 649 42.29 19.52 8.15
CA PHE A 649 42.21 20.96 8.41
C PHE A 649 42.96 21.82 7.39
#